data_AF-A0A941YBU6-F1
#
_entry.id   AF-A0A941YBU6-F1
#
_cell.length_a   1.000
_cell.length_b   1.000
_cell.length_c   1.000
_cell.angle_alpha   90.00
_cell.angle_beta   90.00
_cell.angle_gamma   90.00
#
_symmetry.space_group_name_H-M   'P 1'
#
loop_
_entity.id
_entity.type
_entity.pdbx_description
1 polymer ?
#
loop_
_entity_poly.entity_id
_entity_poly.type
_entity_poly.pdbx_seq_one_letter_code
_entity_poly.pdbx_strand_id
1 'polypeptide(L)'
;MMQVKGLVTFVFLALVSLATADQSIYSEQLNNSWQNWSWANVNFSNATPVHGGTKSISVTATGPNQALYLHHNAQWTTGYQSLTFWMHGGTSGGQLLQVQASVNGDILPAYPLPALTANTWTKVVVPLVGIGVHGVNSFDGFWIQDRSGTTQGTYYVDDVSLVDAPGSTASLPAFDDALLNSWQNWSWATVNFGNTSPTHGGTKSISVHENAAYDGFYLHHVALDSSLYRTISFWINGGASGGQQLQVMAMANGSPGVGFSLPALPANKWLQYVIPLSKLGIPARGDFDGFWIQGRTNSVNATYYVDDLSLNVEPVVNAPATISIDAGIKYRISPYIYGANTTDYAGLGTGFRFARSGGNRLTAYNWENNASNAGSDWYFQNDGYLGSTDEAGWTDRTFIQAAIAGGAVPQVTIPTVGHVSADKWGDGDVRNYPDYLNTRFKVSKAAKPGGNFAYPPDTTDGYVYQDECVHYLMQFAQPSFPIMFDLDNEPDLWSSTHNEVHPTPATYAEMIALSTEYASAIKNVYPSATIFGPVNYGWYGFMTLQGASDGGGRNFLDVYLDGMRSAEVQAGKRLLDVLDVHWYPEAQGDGHRIVSDGDTPGMSEARIQSPRSLWDSSYVETSWITQSMGNAPIRLIPMIQDRIHAHYPGTKLGFTEYSYGGANAISGAIAQSDVLGLMGRNGVFAAANWYLNSSSLATLAGFRSFINYDGAGAHFGDLGAFVSGETAAENSVYASVTAERNPDMVIVVINKTEGVTPFTLSIAGFRPKTGTAYTVTDGHFASPTTSAVKAVGQVVKFDAPPQSVTTIVLPKS
;
A
#
# COMPACT_ATOMS: atom_id res chain seq x y z
N MET A 1 -28.04 -37.22 56.63
CA MET A 1 -26.63 -37.50 56.28
C MET A 1 -26.60 -38.60 55.23
N MET A 2 -26.61 -38.22 53.95
CA MET A 2 -26.34 -39.13 52.84
C MET A 2 -26.09 -38.25 51.61
N GLN A 3 -24.89 -38.26 51.05
CA GLN A 3 -24.69 -37.81 49.68
C GLN A 3 -23.68 -38.71 48.98
N VAL A 4 -24.14 -39.22 47.85
CA VAL A 4 -23.50 -40.18 46.95
C VAL A 4 -22.96 -39.42 45.76
N LYS A 5 -21.82 -39.91 45.24
CA LYS A 5 -21.10 -39.46 44.04
C LYS A 5 -21.98 -39.52 42.77
N GLY A 6 -21.82 -38.53 41.89
CA GLY A 6 -22.29 -38.57 40.50
C GLY A 6 -21.24 -37.94 39.58
N LEU A 7 -20.65 -38.76 38.72
CA LEU A 7 -19.72 -38.39 37.65
C LEU A 7 -20.55 -37.81 36.48
N VAL A 8 -20.27 -36.58 36.03
CA VAL A 8 -20.88 -36.00 34.81
C VAL A 8 -19.77 -35.79 33.79
N THR A 9 -19.74 -36.65 32.78
CA THR A 9 -18.92 -36.52 31.57
C THR A 9 -19.56 -35.45 30.68
N PHE A 10 -18.91 -34.30 30.51
CA PHE A 10 -19.28 -33.33 29.47
C PHE A 10 -18.53 -33.67 28.18
N VAL A 11 -19.25 -34.28 27.25
CA VAL A 11 -18.85 -34.37 25.83
C VAL A 11 -18.97 -32.95 25.26
N PHE A 12 -17.83 -32.32 24.96
CA PHE A 12 -17.83 -31.06 24.21
C PHE A 12 -18.10 -31.39 22.74
N LEU A 13 -19.32 -31.14 22.29
CA LEU A 13 -19.65 -31.02 20.87
C LEU A 13 -18.77 -29.93 20.25
N ALA A 14 -18.15 -30.25 19.12
CA ALA A 14 -17.54 -29.26 18.24
C ALA A 14 -18.58 -28.18 17.89
N LEU A 15 -18.28 -26.92 18.23
CA LEU A 15 -19.02 -25.77 17.70
C LEU A 15 -18.61 -25.60 16.23
N VAL A 16 -19.40 -26.20 15.37
CA VAL A 16 -19.48 -25.87 13.94
C VAL A 16 -19.83 -24.39 13.83
N SER A 17 -19.15 -23.67 12.94
CA SER A 17 -19.55 -22.33 12.49
C SER A 17 -21.01 -22.38 12.05
N LEU A 18 -21.93 -21.78 12.82
CA LEU A 18 -23.28 -21.56 12.34
C LEU A 18 -23.22 -20.37 11.38
N ALA A 19 -23.47 -20.63 10.10
CA ALA A 19 -23.79 -19.60 9.12
C ALA A 19 -24.90 -18.68 9.67
N THR A 20 -24.86 -17.40 9.34
CA THR A 20 -25.98 -16.49 9.63
C THR A 20 -27.17 -17.01 8.83
N ALA A 21 -28.27 -17.36 9.50
CA ALA A 21 -29.45 -17.84 8.79
C ALA A 21 -30.03 -16.69 7.95
N ASP A 22 -30.37 -16.97 6.69
CA ASP A 22 -31.02 -16.01 5.78
C ASP A 22 -32.20 -15.31 6.47
N GLN A 23 -32.27 -13.99 6.37
CA GLN A 23 -33.38 -13.20 6.89
C GLN A 23 -34.42 -13.02 5.80
N SER A 24 -35.52 -13.78 5.88
CA SER A 24 -36.69 -13.53 5.02
C SER A 24 -37.26 -12.13 5.30
N ILE A 25 -37.40 -11.33 4.25
CA ILE A 25 -38.04 -10.02 4.26
C ILE A 25 -39.50 -10.15 3.82
N TYR A 26 -39.75 -10.91 2.75
CA TYR A 26 -41.08 -11.23 2.24
C TYR A 26 -41.09 -12.67 1.71
N SER A 27 -42.14 -13.41 2.03
CA SER A 27 -42.46 -14.70 1.39
C SER A 27 -43.95 -14.76 1.04
N GLU A 28 -44.82 -14.89 2.05
CA GLU A 28 -46.28 -14.78 1.88
C GLU A 28 -46.84 -13.50 2.52
N GLN A 29 -46.01 -12.85 3.31
CA GLN A 29 -46.25 -11.64 4.09
C GLN A 29 -44.88 -11.00 4.39
N LEU A 30 -44.88 -9.76 4.86
CA LEU A 30 -43.67 -9.14 5.40
C LEU A 30 -43.27 -9.84 6.70
N ASN A 31 -42.01 -10.24 6.76
CA ASN A 31 -41.41 -10.97 7.87
C ASN A 31 -40.37 -10.11 8.60
N ASN A 32 -39.87 -10.58 9.75
CA ASN A 32 -38.75 -9.97 10.47
C ASN A 32 -38.88 -8.44 10.66
N SER A 33 -40.07 -7.98 11.05
CA SER A 33 -40.37 -6.57 11.35
C SER A 33 -40.24 -5.57 10.19
N TRP A 34 -40.10 -6.05 8.94
CA TRP A 34 -40.12 -5.21 7.75
C TRP A 34 -41.52 -4.63 7.50
N GLN A 35 -41.57 -3.41 6.98
CA GLN A 35 -42.77 -2.61 6.79
C GLN A 35 -42.87 -2.09 5.36
N ASN A 36 -44.09 -1.90 4.88
CA ASN A 36 -44.35 -1.27 3.60
C ASN A 36 -44.36 0.25 3.73
N TRP A 37 -43.40 0.91 3.10
CA TRP A 37 -43.29 2.37 3.01
C TRP A 37 -43.34 2.85 1.54
N SER A 38 -43.88 2.00 0.65
CA SER A 38 -43.94 2.23 -0.79
C SER A 38 -44.71 3.49 -1.15
N TRP A 39 -44.24 4.17 -2.20
CA TRP A 39 -44.96 5.28 -2.83
C TRP A 39 -45.44 4.95 -4.25
N ALA A 40 -45.43 3.66 -4.62
CA ALA A 40 -46.18 3.07 -5.72
C ALA A 40 -47.49 2.43 -5.25
N ASN A 41 -48.39 2.07 -6.17
CA ASN A 41 -49.54 1.23 -5.85
C ASN A 41 -49.09 -0.23 -5.72
N VAL A 42 -49.11 -0.77 -4.50
CA VAL A 42 -48.57 -2.09 -4.15
C VAL A 42 -49.63 -2.99 -3.53
N ASN A 43 -49.66 -4.26 -3.95
CA ASN A 43 -50.50 -5.30 -3.34
C ASN A 43 -49.63 -6.50 -2.94
N PHE A 44 -49.44 -6.68 -1.63
CA PHE A 44 -48.65 -7.76 -1.00
C PHE A 44 -49.38 -9.12 -0.96
N SER A 45 -50.59 -9.21 -1.50
CA SER A 45 -51.40 -10.43 -1.54
C SER A 45 -51.86 -10.73 -2.98
N ASN A 46 -50.98 -10.50 -3.96
CA ASN A 46 -51.26 -10.84 -5.34
C ASN A 46 -51.25 -12.36 -5.52
N ALA A 47 -52.34 -12.94 -6.05
CA ALA A 47 -52.49 -14.39 -6.18
C ALA A 47 -51.94 -14.97 -7.49
N THR A 48 -51.65 -14.14 -8.49
CA THR A 48 -51.06 -14.58 -9.76
C THR A 48 -50.42 -13.40 -10.51
N PRO A 49 -49.21 -13.54 -11.07
CA PRO A 49 -48.28 -14.66 -10.93
C PRO A 49 -47.64 -14.72 -9.52
N VAL A 50 -47.20 -15.91 -9.10
CA VAL A 50 -46.44 -16.18 -7.86
C VAL A 50 -45.24 -17.05 -8.19
N HIS A 51 -44.11 -16.86 -7.49
CA HIS A 51 -42.92 -17.70 -7.61
C HIS A 51 -42.91 -18.75 -6.49
N GLY A 52 -42.97 -18.29 -5.24
CA GLY A 52 -43.05 -19.09 -4.03
C GLY A 52 -44.48 -19.15 -3.49
N GLY A 53 -44.86 -20.31 -2.94
CA GLY A 53 -46.14 -20.52 -2.25
C GLY A 53 -47.40 -19.97 -2.95
N THR A 54 -48.11 -19.01 -2.37
CA THR A 54 -49.45 -18.57 -2.82
C THR A 54 -49.63 -17.08 -3.08
N LYS A 55 -48.64 -16.25 -2.74
CA LYS A 55 -48.74 -14.79 -2.85
C LYS A 55 -47.43 -14.17 -3.35
N SER A 56 -47.56 -13.11 -4.12
CA SER A 56 -46.46 -12.22 -4.48
C SER A 56 -46.83 -10.75 -4.20
N ILE A 57 -45.87 -9.85 -4.38
CA ILE A 57 -46.07 -8.40 -4.37
C ILE A 57 -46.29 -7.94 -5.81
N SER A 58 -47.47 -7.40 -6.15
CA SER A 58 -47.64 -6.69 -7.43
C SER A 58 -47.41 -5.19 -7.24
N VAL A 59 -46.61 -4.59 -8.11
CA VAL A 59 -46.26 -3.16 -8.06
C VAL A 59 -46.69 -2.48 -9.36
N THR A 60 -47.56 -1.47 -9.24
CA THR A 60 -48.01 -0.66 -10.37
C THR A 60 -47.53 0.78 -10.20
N ALA A 61 -46.50 1.12 -10.97
CA ALA A 61 -45.89 2.46 -10.98
C ALA A 61 -46.54 3.32 -12.07
N THR A 62 -47.57 4.10 -11.71
CA THR A 62 -48.32 4.97 -12.62
C THR A 62 -47.66 6.34 -12.88
N GLY A 63 -46.57 6.67 -12.17
CA GLY A 63 -45.82 7.92 -12.32
C GLY A 63 -44.31 7.72 -12.21
N PRO A 64 -43.49 8.68 -12.68
CA PRO A 64 -42.04 8.58 -12.63
C PRO A 64 -41.55 8.48 -11.19
N ASN A 65 -40.45 7.74 -10.99
CA ASN A 65 -39.81 7.51 -9.69
C ASN A 65 -40.67 6.76 -8.64
N GLN A 66 -41.84 6.21 -8.98
CA GLN A 66 -42.61 5.39 -8.02
C GLN A 66 -41.89 4.08 -7.68
N ALA A 67 -41.95 3.66 -6.41
CA ALA A 67 -41.19 2.51 -5.92
C ALA A 67 -41.97 1.61 -4.95
N LEU A 68 -41.60 0.33 -4.94
CA LEU A 68 -41.82 -0.59 -3.83
C LEU A 68 -40.73 -0.32 -2.79
N TYR A 69 -41.09 0.20 -1.62
CA TYR A 69 -40.14 0.48 -0.54
C TYR A 69 -40.45 -0.40 0.68
N LEU A 70 -39.46 -1.22 1.05
CA LEU A 70 -39.47 -2.02 2.26
C LEU A 70 -38.54 -1.37 3.28
N HIS A 71 -39.09 -1.03 4.44
CA HIS A 71 -38.40 -0.32 5.52
C HIS A 71 -38.29 -1.20 6.76
N HIS A 72 -37.21 -1.06 7.51
CA HIS A 72 -36.98 -1.67 8.81
C HIS A 72 -36.31 -0.64 9.74
N ASN A 73 -36.41 -0.78 11.06
CA ASN A 73 -35.56 0.04 11.93
C ASN A 73 -34.08 -0.27 11.65
N ALA A 74 -33.16 0.68 11.86
CA ALA A 74 -31.72 0.47 11.67
C ALA A 74 -31.25 -0.91 12.20
N GLN A 75 -30.68 -1.73 11.32
CA GLN A 75 -30.22 -3.09 11.62
C GLN A 75 -28.81 -3.37 11.10
N TRP A 76 -28.21 -4.42 11.66
CA TRP A 76 -26.93 -4.95 11.23
C TRP A 76 -27.08 -5.79 9.97
N THR A 77 -26.24 -5.52 8.98
CA THR A 77 -26.08 -6.38 7.79
C THR A 77 -24.80 -7.21 7.84
N THR A 78 -24.05 -7.15 8.95
CA THR A 78 -22.91 -8.04 9.20
C THR A 78 -23.37 -9.50 9.18
N GLY A 79 -22.77 -10.32 8.30
CA GLY A 79 -23.20 -11.70 8.08
C GLY A 79 -24.23 -11.88 6.97
N TYR A 80 -24.56 -10.82 6.21
CA TYR A 80 -25.28 -10.92 4.93
C TYR A 80 -24.43 -10.33 3.81
N GLN A 81 -24.44 -10.98 2.65
CA GLN A 81 -23.68 -10.57 1.46
C GLN A 81 -24.56 -9.95 0.38
N SER A 82 -25.82 -10.39 0.28
CA SER A 82 -26.73 -9.91 -0.74
C SER A 82 -28.17 -9.82 -0.28
N LEU A 83 -28.91 -8.95 -0.96
CA LEU A 83 -30.35 -8.92 -1.00
C LEU A 83 -30.79 -9.76 -2.21
N THR A 84 -31.59 -10.79 -1.97
CA THR A 84 -32.14 -11.65 -3.05
C THR A 84 -33.65 -11.51 -3.11
N PHE A 85 -34.19 -11.56 -4.32
CA PHE A 85 -35.63 -11.58 -4.56
C PHE A 85 -35.90 -12.11 -5.97
N TRP A 86 -37.11 -12.59 -6.21
CA TRP A 86 -37.57 -12.98 -7.54
C TRP A 86 -38.40 -11.87 -8.16
N MET A 87 -38.23 -11.65 -9.46
CA MET A 87 -38.92 -10.62 -10.21
C MET A 87 -39.60 -11.17 -11.46
N HIS A 88 -40.79 -10.64 -11.78
CA HIS A 88 -41.54 -11.00 -12.98
C HIS A 88 -42.06 -9.76 -13.72
N GLY A 89 -41.79 -9.68 -15.03
CA GLY A 89 -42.12 -8.50 -15.87
C GLY A 89 -43.58 -8.40 -16.32
N GLY A 90 -44.46 -9.26 -15.82
CA GLY A 90 -45.85 -9.35 -16.28
C GLY A 90 -45.92 -9.85 -17.73
N THR A 91 -47.03 -9.58 -18.43
CA THR A 91 -47.23 -10.06 -19.81
C THR A 91 -46.36 -9.36 -20.84
N SER A 92 -45.87 -8.15 -20.54
CA SER A 92 -45.14 -7.31 -21.49
C SER A 92 -43.63 -7.34 -21.30
N GLY A 93 -43.13 -7.49 -20.07
CA GLY A 93 -41.70 -7.31 -19.77
C GLY A 93 -41.20 -5.89 -20.12
N GLY A 94 -39.87 -5.75 -20.21
CA GLY A 94 -39.18 -4.54 -20.64
C GLY A 94 -39.01 -3.48 -19.55
N GLN A 95 -39.43 -3.74 -18.30
CA GLN A 95 -39.30 -2.77 -17.24
C GLN A 95 -37.83 -2.49 -16.91
N LEU A 96 -37.47 -1.20 -16.81
CA LEU A 96 -36.13 -0.76 -16.43
C LEU A 96 -36.15 -0.27 -14.99
N LEU A 97 -35.59 -1.07 -14.10
CA LEU A 97 -35.66 -0.85 -12.66
C LEU A 97 -34.25 -0.71 -12.05
N GLN A 98 -34.21 -0.20 -10.83
CA GLN A 98 -33.00 -0.13 -10.00
C GLN A 98 -33.36 -0.36 -8.54
N VAL A 99 -32.38 -0.81 -7.76
CA VAL A 99 -32.46 -0.92 -6.29
C VAL A 99 -31.65 0.18 -5.66
N GLN A 100 -32.22 0.83 -4.65
CA GLN A 100 -31.52 1.76 -3.78
C GLN A 100 -31.77 1.37 -2.34
N ALA A 101 -30.86 1.78 -1.47
CA ALA A 101 -30.95 1.56 -0.04
C ALA A 101 -30.74 2.83 0.74
N SER A 102 -31.12 2.79 2.01
CA SER A 102 -30.86 3.85 2.97
C SER A 102 -30.14 3.34 4.21
N VAL A 103 -29.34 4.23 4.80
CA VAL A 103 -28.70 4.06 6.10
C VAL A 103 -29.01 5.27 6.99
N ASN A 104 -29.71 5.06 8.11
CA ASN A 104 -30.24 6.15 8.94
C ASN A 104 -30.98 7.25 8.16
N GLY A 105 -31.70 6.89 7.10
CA GLY A 105 -32.43 7.78 6.22
C GLY A 105 -31.62 8.43 5.09
N ASP A 106 -30.29 8.26 5.06
CA ASP A 106 -29.44 8.74 3.97
C ASP A 106 -29.52 7.80 2.77
N ILE A 107 -29.81 8.35 1.59
CA ILE A 107 -29.97 7.60 0.33
C ILE A 107 -28.61 7.23 -0.25
N LEU A 108 -28.44 5.95 -0.59
CA LEU A 108 -27.22 5.41 -1.20
C LEU A 108 -27.32 5.31 -2.74
N PRO A 109 -26.18 5.13 -3.44
CA PRO A 109 -26.15 4.97 -4.89
C PRO A 109 -27.08 3.86 -5.39
N ALA A 110 -27.66 4.08 -6.58
CA ALA A 110 -28.56 3.13 -7.20
C ALA A 110 -27.82 1.97 -7.89
N TYR A 111 -28.33 0.77 -7.69
CA TYR A 111 -27.92 -0.46 -8.34
C TYR A 111 -28.89 -0.80 -9.50
N PRO A 112 -28.49 -0.62 -10.77
CA PRO A 112 -29.37 -0.87 -11.90
C PRO A 112 -29.67 -2.36 -12.10
N LEU A 113 -30.93 -2.69 -12.36
CA LEU A 113 -31.37 -4.06 -12.67
C LEU A 113 -31.47 -4.30 -14.18
N PRO A 114 -31.25 -5.54 -14.67
CA PRO A 114 -31.55 -5.91 -16.04
C PRO A 114 -33.02 -5.63 -16.40
N ALA A 115 -33.31 -5.47 -17.70
CA ALA A 115 -34.68 -5.35 -18.15
C ALA A 115 -35.46 -6.64 -17.83
N LEU A 116 -36.67 -6.52 -17.26
CA LEU A 116 -37.46 -7.69 -16.91
C LEU A 116 -37.94 -8.43 -18.17
N THR A 117 -37.91 -9.75 -18.12
CA THR A 117 -38.44 -10.60 -19.21
C THR A 117 -39.93 -10.82 -19.01
N ALA A 118 -40.69 -10.81 -20.12
CA ALA A 118 -42.12 -11.10 -20.10
C ALA A 118 -42.39 -12.55 -19.65
N ASN A 119 -43.44 -12.74 -18.85
CA ASN A 119 -43.96 -14.04 -18.39
C ASN A 119 -42.90 -14.97 -17.75
N THR A 120 -41.85 -14.40 -17.15
CA THR A 120 -40.73 -15.16 -16.60
C THR A 120 -40.36 -14.62 -15.22
N TRP A 121 -40.19 -15.52 -14.26
CA TRP A 121 -39.59 -15.20 -12.96
C TRP A 121 -38.07 -15.28 -13.08
N THR A 122 -37.38 -14.20 -12.70
CA THR A 122 -35.93 -14.11 -12.68
C THR A 122 -35.47 -13.85 -11.26
N LYS A 123 -34.52 -14.66 -10.77
CA LYS A 123 -33.87 -14.40 -9.49
C LYS A 123 -32.94 -13.20 -9.64
N VAL A 124 -33.10 -12.22 -8.78
CA VAL A 124 -32.24 -11.05 -8.66
C VAL A 124 -31.42 -11.19 -7.39
N VAL A 125 -30.13 -10.90 -7.51
CA VAL A 125 -29.18 -10.89 -6.39
C VAL A 125 -28.48 -9.55 -6.42
N VAL A 126 -28.80 -8.69 -5.45
CA VAL A 126 -28.16 -7.38 -5.30
C VAL A 126 -27.11 -7.49 -4.21
N PRO A 127 -25.80 -7.40 -4.52
CA PRO A 127 -24.78 -7.40 -3.47
C PRO A 127 -25.00 -6.21 -2.56
N LEU A 128 -24.91 -6.42 -1.25
CA LEU A 128 -25.08 -5.32 -0.29
C LEU A 128 -23.99 -4.25 -0.49
N VAL A 129 -22.81 -4.63 -0.98
CA VAL A 129 -21.75 -3.66 -1.36
C VAL A 129 -22.17 -2.77 -2.54
N GLY A 130 -22.94 -3.31 -3.50
CA GLY A 130 -23.39 -2.58 -4.69
C GLY A 130 -24.45 -1.51 -4.39
N ILE A 131 -25.12 -1.62 -3.25
CA ILE A 131 -26.07 -0.61 -2.72
C ILE A 131 -25.53 0.07 -1.45
N GLY A 132 -24.24 -0.13 -1.11
CA GLY A 132 -23.55 0.57 -0.02
C GLY A 132 -23.93 0.15 1.41
N VAL A 133 -24.57 -1.02 1.60
CA VAL A 133 -25.06 -1.49 2.92
C VAL A 133 -24.36 -2.74 3.43
N HIS A 134 -23.22 -3.14 2.87
CA HIS A 134 -22.49 -4.31 3.38
C HIS A 134 -21.76 -4.01 4.70
N GLY A 135 -22.00 -4.83 5.72
CA GLY A 135 -21.33 -4.72 7.02
C GLY A 135 -21.70 -3.49 7.85
N VAL A 136 -22.77 -2.77 7.48
CA VAL A 136 -23.24 -1.59 8.21
C VAL A 136 -24.17 -2.00 9.36
N ASN A 137 -24.33 -1.14 10.36
CA ASN A 137 -25.26 -1.34 11.48
C ASN A 137 -26.51 -0.45 11.43
N SER A 138 -26.64 0.33 10.36
CA SER A 138 -27.62 1.39 10.20
C SER A 138 -28.55 1.18 9.01
N PHE A 139 -28.57 -0.01 8.41
CA PHE A 139 -29.44 -0.31 7.26
C PHE A 139 -30.90 -0.25 7.70
N ASP A 140 -31.69 0.66 7.11
CA ASP A 140 -33.08 0.91 7.51
C ASP A 140 -34.09 0.78 6.35
N GLY A 141 -33.64 0.48 5.13
CA GLY A 141 -34.56 0.14 4.07
C GLY A 141 -33.94 0.04 2.70
N PHE A 142 -34.69 -0.53 1.77
CA PHE A 142 -34.36 -0.53 0.35
C PHE A 142 -35.63 -0.47 -0.50
N TRP A 143 -35.52 0.12 -1.69
CA TRP A 143 -36.63 0.20 -2.63
C TRP A 143 -36.24 -0.22 -4.03
N ILE A 144 -37.22 -0.74 -4.76
CA ILE A 144 -37.15 -1.06 -6.18
C ILE A 144 -37.95 0.02 -6.92
N GLN A 145 -37.25 0.83 -7.72
CA GLN A 145 -37.88 1.95 -8.44
C GLN A 145 -37.66 1.90 -9.94
N ASP A 146 -38.54 2.58 -10.65
CA ASP A 146 -38.34 2.96 -12.05
C ASP A 146 -37.05 3.78 -12.23
N ARG A 147 -36.33 3.50 -13.32
CA ARG A 147 -35.18 4.30 -13.79
C ARG A 147 -35.32 4.81 -15.22
N SER A 148 -36.43 4.52 -15.93
CA SER A 148 -36.59 5.02 -17.30
C SER A 148 -37.11 6.46 -17.35
N GLY A 149 -37.73 6.96 -16.27
CA GLY A 149 -38.42 8.24 -16.25
C GLY A 149 -39.78 8.22 -16.94
N THR A 150 -40.31 7.04 -17.27
CA THR A 150 -41.62 6.82 -17.90
C THR A 150 -42.44 5.81 -17.11
N THR A 151 -43.76 5.80 -17.31
CA THR A 151 -44.64 4.81 -16.68
C THR A 151 -44.22 3.39 -17.04
N GLN A 152 -43.96 2.57 -16.01
CA GLN A 152 -43.61 1.15 -16.17
C GLN A 152 -44.88 0.28 -16.14
N GLY A 153 -44.88 -0.80 -16.91
CA GLY A 153 -45.91 -1.84 -16.76
C GLY A 153 -45.80 -2.52 -15.40
N THR A 154 -46.92 -3.02 -14.86
CA THR A 154 -46.96 -3.75 -13.57
C THR A 154 -45.90 -4.86 -13.55
N TYR A 155 -45.09 -4.87 -12.49
CA TYR A 155 -44.12 -5.93 -12.22
C TYR A 155 -44.44 -6.60 -10.88
N TYR A 156 -43.88 -7.79 -10.67
CA TYR A 156 -44.13 -8.60 -9.49
C TYR A 156 -42.81 -8.94 -8.80
N VAL A 157 -42.81 -8.96 -7.47
CA VAL A 157 -41.67 -9.28 -6.61
C VAL A 157 -42.08 -10.36 -5.63
N ASP A 158 -41.22 -11.34 -5.40
CA ASP A 158 -41.49 -12.48 -4.52
C ASP A 158 -40.21 -12.96 -3.81
N ASP A 159 -40.35 -13.75 -2.75
CA ASP A 159 -39.26 -14.41 -2.02
C ASP A 159 -38.05 -13.50 -1.71
N VAL A 160 -38.32 -12.36 -1.05
CA VAL A 160 -37.32 -11.35 -0.70
C VAL A 160 -36.58 -11.76 0.56
N SER A 161 -35.25 -11.80 0.55
CA SER A 161 -34.41 -12.16 1.71
C SER A 161 -33.05 -11.47 1.70
N LEU A 162 -32.49 -11.17 2.87
CA LEU A 162 -31.04 -10.98 3.05
C LEU A 162 -30.39 -12.34 3.27
N VAL A 163 -29.26 -12.62 2.60
CA VAL A 163 -28.61 -13.93 2.63
C VAL A 163 -27.11 -13.83 2.92
N ASP A 164 -26.56 -14.76 3.70
CA ASP A 164 -25.14 -14.82 4.13
C ASP A 164 -24.20 -15.13 2.95
N ALA A 165 -24.72 -15.79 1.92
CA ALA A 165 -24.15 -15.85 0.57
C ALA A 165 -25.26 -16.37 -0.36
N PRO A 166 -25.33 -15.95 -1.63
CA PRO A 166 -26.06 -16.75 -2.60
C PRO A 166 -25.45 -18.16 -2.59
N GLY A 167 -26.26 -19.17 -2.30
CA GLY A 167 -25.83 -20.56 -2.18
C GLY A 167 -24.81 -20.94 -3.26
N SER A 168 -23.70 -21.53 -2.84
CA SER A 168 -22.57 -21.93 -3.68
C SER A 168 -22.99 -22.51 -5.03
N THR A 169 -22.51 -21.97 -6.15
CA THR A 169 -22.28 -22.77 -7.37
C THR A 169 -21.17 -22.14 -8.22
N ALA A 170 -19.92 -22.49 -7.90
CA ALA A 170 -18.76 -22.49 -8.80
C ALA A 170 -18.42 -21.20 -9.57
N SER A 171 -17.23 -21.17 -10.15
CA SER A 171 -16.95 -20.29 -11.26
C SER A 171 -17.96 -20.55 -12.40
N LEU A 172 -18.18 -19.59 -13.31
CA LEU A 172 -18.97 -19.77 -14.53
C LEU A 172 -18.04 -19.97 -15.73
N PRO A 173 -17.66 -21.22 -16.06
CA PRO A 173 -16.84 -21.51 -17.23
C PRO A 173 -17.49 -20.96 -18.50
N ALA A 174 -16.74 -20.19 -19.27
CA ALA A 174 -17.12 -19.88 -20.63
C ALA A 174 -16.51 -20.89 -21.61
N PHE A 175 -15.32 -21.40 -21.30
CA PHE A 175 -14.62 -22.38 -22.11
C PHE A 175 -13.76 -23.31 -21.26
N ASP A 176 -13.84 -24.61 -21.55
CA ASP A 176 -12.96 -25.69 -21.07
C ASP A 176 -12.59 -26.51 -22.32
N ASP A 177 -13.04 -27.75 -22.50
CA ASP A 177 -12.90 -28.44 -23.80
C ASP A 177 -13.95 -28.03 -24.87
N ALA A 178 -14.87 -27.13 -24.51
CA ALA A 178 -15.92 -26.60 -25.37
C ALA A 178 -16.46 -25.27 -24.80
N LEU A 179 -17.23 -24.52 -25.61
CA LEU A 179 -18.02 -23.42 -25.08
C LEU A 179 -19.10 -23.94 -24.13
N LEU A 180 -19.19 -23.31 -22.96
CA LEU A 180 -20.10 -23.69 -21.88
C LEU A 180 -21.04 -22.54 -21.55
N ASN A 181 -22.04 -22.80 -20.72
CA ASN A 181 -22.89 -21.80 -20.09
C ASN A 181 -23.41 -20.71 -21.03
N SER A 182 -23.88 -21.11 -22.22
CA SER A 182 -24.50 -20.24 -23.23
C SER A 182 -23.61 -19.14 -23.81
N TRP A 183 -22.30 -19.21 -23.58
CA TRP A 183 -21.33 -18.33 -24.24
C TRP A 183 -21.26 -18.61 -25.74
N GLN A 184 -21.11 -17.55 -26.52
CA GLN A 184 -21.14 -17.57 -27.97
C GLN A 184 -19.88 -16.93 -28.54
N ASN A 185 -19.39 -17.48 -29.65
CA ASN A 185 -18.31 -16.87 -30.40
C ASN A 185 -18.81 -15.69 -31.24
N TRP A 186 -18.40 -14.48 -30.89
CA TRP A 186 -18.67 -13.25 -31.65
C TRP A 186 -17.37 -12.60 -32.12
N SER A 187 -16.30 -13.40 -32.21
CA SER A 187 -14.96 -12.96 -32.59
C SER A 187 -14.95 -12.38 -34.00
N TRP A 188 -14.12 -11.35 -34.19
CA TRP A 188 -13.73 -10.84 -35.50
C TRP A 188 -12.32 -11.30 -35.91
N ALA A 189 -11.61 -12.04 -35.05
CA ALA A 189 -10.45 -12.86 -35.41
C ALA A 189 -10.87 -14.23 -35.99
N THR A 190 -9.93 -14.94 -36.64
CA THR A 190 -10.10 -16.36 -36.99
C THR A 190 -9.84 -17.22 -35.75
N VAL A 191 -10.86 -17.94 -35.29
CA VAL A 191 -10.83 -18.70 -34.03
C VAL A 191 -11.17 -20.16 -34.26
N ASN A 192 -10.39 -21.06 -33.68
CA ASN A 192 -10.65 -22.51 -33.69
C ASN A 192 -10.70 -23.04 -32.24
N PHE A 193 -11.91 -23.39 -31.79
CA PHE A 193 -12.20 -23.97 -30.47
C PHE A 193 -11.87 -25.48 -30.38
N GLY A 194 -11.45 -26.10 -31.49
CA GLY A 194 -11.08 -27.51 -31.56
C GLY A 194 -9.58 -27.74 -31.65
N ASN A 195 -8.75 -26.80 -31.19
CA ASN A 195 -7.31 -26.95 -31.24
C ASN A 195 -6.84 -28.02 -30.25
N THR A 196 -6.14 -29.04 -30.69
CA THR A 196 -5.71 -30.17 -29.83
C THR A 196 -4.26 -30.07 -29.35
N SER A 197 -3.52 -29.04 -29.77
CA SER A 197 -2.16 -28.77 -29.30
C SER A 197 -1.72 -27.35 -29.65
N PRO A 198 -1.17 -26.56 -28.72
CA PRO A 198 -1.04 -26.87 -27.29
C PRO A 198 -2.38 -26.78 -26.56
N THR A 199 -2.54 -27.56 -25.47
CA THR A 199 -3.63 -27.45 -24.49
C THR A 199 -3.05 -27.27 -23.09
N HIS A 200 -3.80 -26.65 -22.19
CA HIS A 200 -3.43 -26.52 -20.77
C HIS A 200 -4.22 -27.54 -19.95
N GLY A 201 -5.54 -27.41 -19.97
CA GLY A 201 -6.51 -28.34 -19.41
C GLY A 201 -7.03 -29.29 -20.50
N GLY A 202 -7.64 -30.41 -20.10
CA GLY A 202 -8.40 -31.26 -21.01
C GLY A 202 -7.67 -31.72 -22.30
N THR A 203 -8.41 -31.70 -23.40
CA THR A 203 -8.01 -32.18 -24.74
C THR A 203 -8.06 -31.12 -25.82
N LYS A 204 -8.60 -29.93 -25.54
CA LYS A 204 -8.77 -28.83 -26.49
C LYS A 204 -8.44 -27.49 -25.88
N SER A 205 -7.97 -26.58 -26.72
CA SER A 205 -7.85 -25.16 -26.42
C SER A 205 -8.44 -24.33 -27.57
N ILE A 206 -8.44 -23.01 -27.41
CA ILE A 206 -8.82 -22.07 -28.45
C ILE A 206 -7.55 -21.57 -29.13
N SER A 207 -7.39 -21.77 -30.44
CA SER A 207 -6.36 -21.04 -31.21
C SER A 207 -6.95 -19.79 -31.83
N VAL A 208 -6.28 -18.65 -31.66
CA VAL A 208 -6.71 -17.34 -32.17
C VAL A 208 -5.68 -16.82 -33.19
N HIS A 209 -6.13 -16.53 -34.40
CA HIS A 209 -5.33 -15.93 -35.47
C HIS A 209 -5.93 -14.59 -35.89
N GLU A 210 -5.16 -13.52 -35.70
CA GLU A 210 -5.51 -12.17 -36.17
C GLU A 210 -5.25 -12.09 -37.69
N ASN A 211 -6.25 -11.68 -38.49
CA ASN A 211 -6.08 -11.45 -39.93
C ASN A 211 -5.69 -10.00 -40.21
N ALA A 212 -6.10 -9.08 -39.34
CA ALA A 212 -5.76 -7.67 -39.35
C ALA A 212 -5.39 -7.19 -37.93
N ALA A 213 -4.69 -6.04 -37.86
CA ALA A 213 -4.40 -5.41 -36.57
C ALA A 213 -5.71 -5.15 -35.82
N TYR A 214 -5.70 -5.38 -34.51
CA TYR A 214 -6.87 -5.26 -33.60
C TYR A 214 -7.98 -6.30 -33.80
N ASP A 215 -7.74 -7.36 -34.59
CA ASP A 215 -8.65 -8.50 -34.60
C ASP A 215 -8.76 -9.13 -33.20
N GLY A 216 -9.97 -9.51 -32.80
CA GLY A 216 -10.29 -9.90 -31.43
C GLY A 216 -10.99 -11.24 -31.33
N PHE A 217 -10.56 -12.04 -30.36
CA PHE A 217 -11.30 -13.20 -29.86
C PHE A 217 -12.33 -12.72 -28.83
N TYR A 218 -13.61 -12.73 -29.20
CA TYR A 218 -14.73 -12.25 -28.39
C TYR A 218 -15.68 -13.37 -28.02
N LEU A 219 -15.87 -13.57 -26.72
CA LEU A 219 -16.96 -14.37 -26.19
C LEU A 219 -18.07 -13.44 -25.71
N HIS A 220 -19.25 -13.63 -26.30
CA HIS A 220 -20.48 -12.91 -25.99
C HIS A 220 -21.42 -13.79 -25.17
N HIS A 221 -22.16 -13.17 -24.26
CA HIS A 221 -23.29 -13.76 -23.58
C HIS A 221 -24.45 -12.75 -23.58
N VAL A 222 -25.70 -13.22 -23.55
CA VAL A 222 -26.82 -12.32 -23.24
C VAL A 222 -26.59 -11.64 -21.90
N ALA A 223 -27.02 -10.38 -21.71
CA ALA A 223 -26.79 -9.60 -20.49
C ALA A 223 -26.76 -10.45 -19.19
N LEU A 224 -25.56 -10.61 -18.65
CA LEU A 224 -25.27 -11.31 -17.41
C LEU A 224 -25.20 -10.33 -16.26
N ASP A 225 -25.64 -10.78 -15.09
CA ASP A 225 -25.34 -10.09 -13.85
C ASP A 225 -23.90 -10.40 -13.42
N SER A 226 -23.00 -9.49 -13.79
CA SER A 226 -21.58 -9.54 -13.40
C SER A 226 -21.37 -9.25 -11.91
N SER A 227 -22.38 -8.91 -11.11
CA SER A 227 -22.19 -8.72 -9.67
C SER A 227 -21.96 -10.00 -8.89
N LEU A 228 -22.41 -11.11 -9.49
CA LEU A 228 -22.07 -12.47 -9.08
C LEU A 228 -20.65 -12.85 -9.47
N TYR A 229 -19.90 -11.99 -10.15
CA TYR A 229 -18.54 -12.26 -10.56
C TYR A 229 -17.67 -11.05 -10.24
N ARG A 230 -16.38 -11.26 -10.18
CA ARG A 230 -15.43 -10.24 -9.73
C ARG A 230 -14.10 -10.36 -10.42
N THR A 231 -13.74 -11.56 -10.86
CA THR A 231 -12.63 -11.75 -11.80
C THR A 231 -13.08 -12.53 -13.02
N ILE A 232 -12.38 -12.32 -14.13
CA ILE A 232 -12.28 -13.28 -15.21
C ILE A 232 -10.93 -13.98 -15.11
N SER A 233 -10.89 -15.30 -15.25
CA SER A 233 -9.65 -16.07 -15.33
C SER A 233 -9.56 -16.85 -16.62
N PHE A 234 -8.34 -16.98 -17.15
CA PHE A 234 -8.03 -17.84 -18.29
C PHE A 234 -6.54 -18.17 -18.32
N TRP A 235 -6.19 -19.25 -19.02
CA TRP A 235 -4.82 -19.58 -19.38
C TRP A 235 -4.54 -19.12 -20.81
N ILE A 236 -3.33 -18.60 -21.06
CA ILE A 236 -2.92 -18.13 -22.39
C ILE A 236 -1.49 -18.57 -22.73
N ASN A 237 -1.24 -18.90 -23.99
CA ASN A 237 0.06 -19.36 -24.51
C ASN A 237 0.42 -18.63 -25.80
N GLY A 238 1.65 -18.08 -25.86
CA GLY A 238 2.15 -17.32 -27.01
C GLY A 238 2.54 -18.15 -28.24
N GLY A 239 2.30 -19.46 -28.24
CA GLY A 239 2.70 -20.35 -29.32
C GLY A 239 4.21 -20.43 -29.51
N ALA A 240 4.66 -20.87 -30.67
CA ALA A 240 6.09 -21.11 -30.93
C ALA A 240 6.96 -19.84 -30.88
N SER A 241 6.38 -18.68 -31.17
CA SER A 241 7.12 -17.41 -31.29
C SER A 241 7.08 -16.56 -30.03
N GLY A 242 5.97 -16.55 -29.28
CA GLY A 242 5.73 -15.55 -28.23
C GLY A 242 5.71 -14.10 -28.78
N GLY A 243 5.77 -13.13 -27.86
CA GLY A 243 5.92 -11.71 -28.17
C GLY A 243 4.62 -10.95 -28.45
N GLN A 244 3.46 -11.61 -28.40
CA GLN A 244 2.17 -10.98 -28.65
C GLN A 244 1.91 -9.84 -27.66
N GLN A 245 1.44 -8.70 -28.15
CA GLN A 245 1.07 -7.55 -27.34
C GLN A 245 -0.46 -7.42 -27.32
N LEU A 246 -1.06 -7.95 -26.28
CA LEU A 246 -2.51 -8.12 -26.17
C LEU A 246 -3.10 -7.24 -25.07
N GLN A 247 -4.41 -7.04 -25.14
CA GLN A 247 -5.22 -6.49 -24.07
C GLN A 247 -6.53 -7.27 -23.94
N VAL A 248 -7.07 -7.29 -22.73
CA VAL A 248 -8.39 -7.81 -22.40
C VAL A 248 -9.35 -6.65 -22.20
N MET A 249 -10.54 -6.76 -22.76
CA MET A 249 -11.58 -5.75 -22.67
C MET A 249 -12.89 -6.43 -22.27
N ALA A 250 -13.81 -5.67 -21.67
CA ALA A 250 -15.16 -6.13 -21.37
C ALA A 250 -16.22 -5.22 -22.02
N MET A 251 -17.42 -5.76 -22.22
CA MET A 251 -18.58 -5.05 -22.75
C MET A 251 -19.72 -5.06 -21.75
N ALA A 252 -20.38 -3.92 -21.57
CA ALA A 252 -21.63 -3.84 -20.83
C ALA A 252 -22.65 -2.97 -21.57
N ASN A 253 -23.86 -3.50 -21.79
CA ASN A 253 -24.92 -2.91 -22.60
C ASN A 253 -24.42 -2.40 -23.96
N GLY A 254 -23.66 -3.24 -24.66
CA GLY A 254 -23.06 -2.91 -25.96
C GLY A 254 -21.98 -1.84 -25.95
N SER A 255 -21.54 -1.36 -24.78
CA SER A 255 -20.49 -0.34 -24.64
C SER A 255 -19.19 -0.96 -24.10
N PRO A 256 -18.03 -0.67 -24.69
CA PRO A 256 -16.74 -1.18 -24.23
C PRO A 256 -16.30 -0.52 -22.91
N GLY A 257 -15.73 -1.31 -22.01
CA GLY A 257 -15.07 -0.87 -20.78
C GLY A 257 -13.62 -0.41 -21.00
N VAL A 258 -12.80 -0.55 -19.96
CA VAL A 258 -11.37 -0.19 -19.98
C VAL A 258 -10.52 -1.39 -20.39
N GLY A 259 -9.49 -1.15 -21.20
CA GLY A 259 -8.55 -2.19 -21.62
C GLY A 259 -7.52 -2.53 -20.56
N PHE A 260 -7.44 -3.81 -20.20
CA PHE A 260 -6.39 -4.38 -19.37
C PHE A 260 -5.27 -4.94 -20.24
N SER A 261 -4.13 -4.26 -20.24
CA SER A 261 -2.96 -4.64 -21.03
C SER A 261 -2.26 -5.88 -20.47
N LEU A 262 -1.97 -6.85 -21.34
CA LEU A 262 -1.16 -8.02 -20.99
C LEU A 262 0.33 -7.78 -21.33
N PRO A 263 1.27 -8.29 -20.51
CA PRO A 263 2.67 -8.42 -20.89
C PRO A 263 2.86 -9.23 -22.17
N ALA A 264 4.02 -9.06 -22.83
CA ALA A 264 4.37 -9.85 -24.00
C ALA A 264 4.40 -11.35 -23.66
N LEU A 265 3.66 -12.16 -24.41
CA LEU A 265 3.51 -13.57 -24.06
C LEU A 265 4.82 -14.35 -24.30
N PRO A 266 5.21 -15.26 -23.40
CA PRO A 266 6.36 -16.15 -23.62
C PRO A 266 6.04 -17.22 -24.67
N ALA A 267 7.06 -17.63 -25.42
CA ALA A 267 6.95 -18.75 -26.36
C ALA A 267 6.73 -20.08 -25.63
N ASN A 268 5.78 -20.89 -26.11
CA ASN A 268 5.46 -22.25 -25.67
C ASN A 268 5.22 -22.41 -24.15
N LYS A 269 4.76 -21.36 -23.48
CA LYS A 269 4.47 -21.39 -22.04
C LYS A 269 3.07 -20.89 -21.76
N TRP A 270 2.32 -21.69 -21.01
CA TRP A 270 1.03 -21.32 -20.45
C TRP A 270 1.21 -20.37 -19.26
N LEU A 271 0.44 -19.28 -19.25
CA LEU A 271 0.33 -18.34 -18.14
C LEU A 271 -1.12 -18.17 -17.76
N GLN A 272 -1.40 -18.18 -16.46
CA GLN A 272 -2.72 -17.86 -15.96
C GLN A 272 -2.84 -16.35 -15.77
N TYR A 273 -3.98 -15.80 -16.19
CA TYR A 273 -4.40 -14.46 -15.80
C TYR A 273 -5.69 -14.56 -15.00
N VAL A 274 -5.74 -13.78 -13.92
CA VAL A 274 -6.94 -13.53 -13.12
C VAL A 274 -7.09 -12.00 -13.11
N ILE A 275 -8.13 -11.49 -13.75
CA ILE A 275 -8.30 -10.06 -13.99
C ILE A 275 -9.54 -9.60 -13.24
N PRO A 276 -9.43 -8.68 -12.27
CA PRO A 276 -10.58 -8.08 -11.64
C PRO A 276 -11.48 -7.37 -12.66
N LEU A 277 -12.78 -7.64 -12.64
CA LEU A 277 -13.78 -6.98 -13.49
C LEU A 277 -13.80 -5.46 -13.25
N SER A 278 -13.38 -5.00 -12.07
CA SER A 278 -13.16 -3.58 -11.77
C SER A 278 -12.10 -2.95 -12.68
N LYS A 279 -11.00 -3.67 -12.99
CA LYS A 279 -9.95 -3.19 -13.90
C LYS A 279 -10.41 -3.15 -15.35
N LEU A 280 -11.47 -3.86 -15.69
CA LEU A 280 -12.13 -3.83 -17.01
C LEU A 280 -13.25 -2.78 -17.08
N GLY A 281 -13.50 -2.02 -16.00
CA GLY A 281 -14.54 -0.99 -15.95
C GLY A 281 -15.97 -1.51 -15.82
N ILE A 282 -16.14 -2.77 -15.41
CA ILE A 282 -17.44 -3.43 -15.28
C ILE A 282 -17.70 -4.09 -13.90
N PRO A 283 -17.31 -3.51 -12.76
CA PRO A 283 -17.61 -4.11 -11.47
C PRO A 283 -19.13 -4.03 -11.19
N ALA A 284 -19.72 -5.14 -10.74
CA ALA A 284 -21.08 -5.20 -10.20
C ALA A 284 -22.18 -4.64 -11.12
N ARG A 285 -22.20 -5.08 -12.38
CA ARG A 285 -23.17 -4.65 -13.39
C ARG A 285 -24.17 -5.74 -13.77
N GLY A 286 -25.46 -5.40 -13.84
CA GLY A 286 -26.52 -6.29 -14.34
C GLY A 286 -26.55 -6.49 -15.86
N ASP A 287 -25.70 -5.78 -16.61
CA ASP A 287 -25.76 -5.67 -18.08
C ASP A 287 -24.45 -6.09 -18.76
N PHE A 288 -23.72 -7.07 -18.22
CA PHE A 288 -22.47 -7.55 -18.78
C PHE A 288 -22.70 -8.47 -19.98
N ASP A 289 -22.22 -8.10 -21.17
CA ASP A 289 -22.53 -8.80 -22.43
C ASP A 289 -21.35 -9.63 -22.98
N GLY A 290 -20.16 -9.53 -22.37
CA GLY A 290 -19.02 -10.37 -22.71
C GLY A 290 -17.67 -9.68 -22.60
N PHE A 291 -16.62 -10.38 -23.02
CA PHE A 291 -15.24 -9.89 -22.96
C PHE A 291 -14.44 -10.42 -24.15
N TRP A 292 -13.40 -9.70 -24.56
CA TRP A 292 -12.54 -10.11 -25.66
C TRP A 292 -11.06 -9.89 -25.38
N ILE A 293 -10.24 -10.65 -26.09
CA ILE A 293 -8.78 -10.51 -26.14
C ILE A 293 -8.41 -10.07 -27.55
N GLN A 294 -7.63 -9.00 -27.69
CA GLN A 294 -7.18 -8.47 -28.98
C GLN A 294 -5.76 -7.89 -28.90
N GLY A 295 -5.13 -7.71 -30.06
CA GLY A 295 -3.94 -6.88 -30.20
C GLY A 295 -4.15 -5.44 -29.72
N ARG A 296 -3.10 -4.85 -29.14
CA ARG A 296 -3.07 -3.44 -28.71
C ARG A 296 -2.17 -2.54 -29.55
N THR A 297 -1.61 -3.07 -30.64
CA THR A 297 -0.71 -2.32 -31.53
C THR A 297 -1.24 -2.36 -32.96
N ASN A 298 -0.74 -1.48 -33.82
CA ASN A 298 -1.08 -1.45 -35.24
C ASN A 298 -0.36 -2.55 -36.06
N SER A 299 -0.24 -3.74 -35.50
CA SER A 299 0.39 -4.91 -36.12
C SER A 299 -0.37 -6.18 -35.77
N VAL A 300 -0.30 -7.17 -36.67
CA VAL A 300 -0.94 -8.47 -36.49
C VAL A 300 -0.09 -9.31 -35.53
N ASN A 301 -0.70 -9.83 -34.47
CA ASN A 301 -0.03 -10.74 -33.55
C ASN A 301 0.08 -12.15 -34.13
N ALA A 302 1.19 -12.83 -33.83
CA ALA A 302 1.30 -14.26 -34.10
C ALA A 302 0.22 -15.05 -33.35
N THR A 303 -0.24 -16.17 -33.91
CA THR A 303 -1.27 -17.02 -33.31
C THR A 303 -0.95 -17.36 -31.85
N TYR A 304 -1.94 -17.15 -30.99
CA TYR A 304 -1.89 -17.47 -29.56
C TYR A 304 -3.03 -18.43 -29.21
N TYR A 305 -2.92 -19.04 -28.02
CA TYR A 305 -3.87 -20.04 -27.55
C TYR A 305 -4.45 -19.65 -26.20
N VAL A 306 -5.75 -19.88 -26.00
CA VAL A 306 -6.48 -19.57 -24.76
C VAL A 306 -7.17 -20.84 -24.26
N ASP A 307 -7.20 -21.05 -22.96
CA ASP A 307 -7.78 -22.25 -22.34
C ASP A 307 -8.37 -21.93 -20.95
N ASP A 308 -9.20 -22.84 -20.42
CA ASP A 308 -9.77 -22.79 -19.06
C ASP A 308 -10.36 -21.42 -18.66
N LEU A 309 -11.25 -20.88 -19.49
CA LEU A 309 -11.81 -19.53 -19.33
C LEU A 309 -13.05 -19.53 -18.45
N SER A 310 -13.09 -18.66 -17.43
CA SER A 310 -14.22 -18.56 -16.49
C SER A 310 -14.41 -17.17 -15.89
N LEU A 311 -15.66 -16.83 -15.53
CA LEU A 311 -15.96 -15.76 -14.55
C LEU A 311 -15.98 -16.34 -13.13
N ASN A 312 -15.53 -15.58 -12.13
CA ASN A 312 -15.39 -16.07 -10.74
C ASN A 312 -16.04 -15.13 -9.71
N VAL A 313 -16.68 -15.68 -8.68
CA VAL A 313 -17.69 -15.04 -7.79
C VAL A 313 -17.11 -14.24 -6.59
N GLU A 314 -15.86 -14.48 -6.22
CA GLU A 314 -15.06 -13.98 -5.06
C GLU A 314 -15.49 -14.30 -3.62
N PRO A 315 -14.49 -14.35 -2.70
CA PRO A 315 -13.06 -14.38 -3.01
C PRO A 315 -12.60 -15.72 -3.55
N VAL A 316 -11.57 -15.73 -4.40
CA VAL A 316 -10.63 -16.85 -4.32
C VAL A 316 -10.14 -16.86 -2.86
N VAL A 317 -10.67 -17.79 -2.07
CA VAL A 317 -10.21 -18.00 -0.71
C VAL A 317 -8.90 -18.76 -0.84
N ASN A 318 -7.81 -18.09 -0.50
CA ASN A 318 -6.49 -18.72 -0.50
C ASN A 318 -6.44 -19.84 0.52
N ALA A 319 -5.43 -20.71 0.39
CA ALA A 319 -5.11 -21.65 1.45
C ALA A 319 -4.91 -20.90 2.78
N PRO A 320 -5.43 -21.42 3.90
CA PRO A 320 -5.26 -20.75 5.20
C PRO A 320 -3.78 -20.57 5.57
N ALA A 321 -3.41 -19.36 5.98
CA ALA A 321 -2.10 -19.04 6.54
C ALA A 321 -2.08 -19.35 8.04
N THR A 322 -1.14 -20.19 8.48
CA THR A 322 -0.95 -20.51 9.91
C THR A 322 0.29 -19.82 10.44
N ILE A 323 0.09 -18.84 11.32
CA ILE A 323 1.15 -17.99 11.86
C ILE A 323 1.35 -18.30 13.33
N SER A 324 2.62 -18.44 13.74
CA SER A 324 3.01 -18.60 15.14
C SER A 324 3.64 -17.32 15.66
N ILE A 325 3.15 -16.83 16.78
CA ILE A 325 3.65 -15.64 17.49
C ILE A 325 4.13 -16.07 18.86
N ASP A 326 5.40 -15.83 19.19
CA ASP A 326 5.97 -16.09 20.51
C ASP A 326 6.18 -14.79 21.28
N ALA A 327 5.28 -14.52 22.23
CA ALA A 327 5.32 -13.33 23.08
C ALA A 327 6.42 -13.38 24.15
N GLY A 328 7.08 -14.53 24.33
CA GLY A 328 8.21 -14.72 25.23
C GLY A 328 9.55 -14.25 24.63
N ILE A 329 9.68 -14.27 23.30
CA ILE A 329 10.87 -13.81 22.58
C ILE A 329 10.64 -12.39 22.09
N LYS A 330 11.37 -11.43 22.66
CA LYS A 330 11.18 -9.99 22.39
C LYS A 330 12.45 -9.32 21.87
N TYR A 331 12.28 -8.35 20.99
CA TYR A 331 13.33 -7.44 20.53
C TYR A 331 12.84 -5.99 20.61
N ARG A 332 13.76 -5.05 20.80
CA ARG A 332 13.42 -3.62 20.84
C ARG A 332 13.19 -3.09 19.43
N ILE A 333 12.13 -2.32 19.26
CA ILE A 333 11.87 -1.56 18.04
C ILE A 333 12.32 -0.13 18.29
N SER A 334 13.19 0.41 17.45
CA SER A 334 13.55 1.82 17.57
C SER A 334 12.35 2.68 17.18
N PRO A 335 11.95 3.68 17.98
CA PRO A 335 10.86 4.58 17.60
C PRO A 335 11.22 5.42 16.37
N TYR A 336 12.51 5.58 16.05
CA TYR A 336 12.95 6.47 14.98
C TYR A 336 12.82 5.89 13.57
N ILE A 337 12.33 4.65 13.41
CA ILE A 337 11.96 4.10 12.10
C ILE A 337 10.63 4.70 11.58
N TYR A 338 9.84 5.30 12.47
CA TYR A 338 8.61 6.01 12.13
C TYR A 338 8.90 7.48 11.85
N GLY A 339 9.72 7.73 10.83
CA GLY A 339 10.20 9.08 10.49
C GLY A 339 9.89 9.53 9.07
N ALA A 340 10.03 10.83 8.87
CA ALA A 340 9.79 11.50 7.60
C ALA A 340 10.75 12.69 7.38
N ASN A 341 11.06 12.94 6.11
CA ASN A 341 11.63 14.19 5.64
C ASN A 341 10.49 15.17 5.39
N THR A 342 10.46 16.30 6.10
CA THR A 342 9.45 17.36 5.89
C THR A 342 9.88 18.67 6.53
N THR A 343 9.48 19.78 5.92
CA THR A 343 9.55 21.13 6.53
C THR A 343 8.23 21.53 7.21
N ASP A 344 7.12 20.85 6.91
CA ASP A 344 5.83 20.98 7.59
C ASP A 344 5.51 19.69 8.36
N TYR A 345 6.04 19.60 9.57
CA TYR A 345 5.84 18.43 10.42
C TYR A 345 4.40 18.33 10.95
N ALA A 346 3.74 19.47 11.17
CA ALA A 346 2.37 19.50 11.69
C ALA A 346 1.39 18.83 10.71
N GLY A 347 1.63 18.95 9.40
CA GLY A 347 0.83 18.33 8.35
C GLY A 347 0.85 16.79 8.30
N LEU A 348 1.83 16.13 8.92
CA LEU A 348 1.94 14.65 8.88
C LEU A 348 0.94 13.93 9.81
N GLY A 349 0.42 14.63 10.81
CA GLY A 349 -0.44 14.06 11.84
C GLY A 349 0.34 13.44 13.00
N THR A 350 -0.34 12.61 13.80
CA THR A 350 0.20 12.07 15.06
C THR A 350 0.97 10.77 14.86
N GLY A 351 1.95 10.53 15.74
CA GLY A 351 2.63 9.23 15.88
C GLY A 351 4.02 9.14 15.26
N PHE A 352 4.38 10.03 14.33
CA PHE A 352 5.75 10.12 13.83
C PHE A 352 6.71 10.52 14.96
N ARG A 353 7.87 9.89 15.05
CA ARG A 353 8.84 10.04 16.16
C ARG A 353 10.21 10.54 15.72
N PHE A 354 10.40 10.73 14.42
CA PHE A 354 11.65 11.18 13.85
C PHE A 354 11.39 12.13 12.70
N ALA A 355 12.04 13.29 12.72
CA ALA A 355 11.91 14.32 11.70
C ALA A 355 13.31 14.64 11.18
N ARG A 356 13.51 14.58 9.86
CA ARG A 356 14.77 14.98 9.24
C ARG A 356 14.61 16.27 8.44
N SER A 357 15.52 17.21 8.68
CA SER A 357 15.79 18.37 7.83
C SER A 357 17.12 18.14 7.12
N GLY A 358 17.04 17.72 5.86
CA GLY A 358 18.19 17.34 5.04
C GLY A 358 17.84 17.35 3.55
N GLY A 359 18.59 16.60 2.74
CA GLY A 359 18.48 16.62 1.27
C GLY A 359 19.35 17.70 0.63
N ASN A 360 19.33 17.74 -0.71
CA ASN A 360 20.24 18.57 -1.53
C ASN A 360 20.38 20.03 -1.06
N ARG A 361 19.25 20.68 -0.72
CA ARG A 361 19.24 22.08 -0.29
C ARG A 361 20.13 22.38 0.92
N LEU A 362 20.33 21.41 1.81
CA LEU A 362 21.06 21.62 3.06
C LEU A 362 22.58 21.53 2.89
N THR A 363 23.08 20.93 1.81
CA THR A 363 24.52 20.81 1.50
C THR A 363 25.24 22.16 1.51
N ALA A 364 24.60 23.21 0.98
CA ALA A 364 25.15 24.57 0.91
C ALA A 364 24.37 25.57 1.81
N TYR A 365 23.64 25.08 2.82
CA TYR A 365 22.88 25.93 3.72
C TYR A 365 23.78 26.74 4.65
N ASN A 366 23.53 28.05 4.74
CA ASN A 366 24.23 28.95 5.63
C ASN A 366 23.32 29.34 6.81
N TRP A 367 23.63 28.82 8.01
CA TRP A 367 22.84 29.11 9.21
C TRP A 367 22.88 30.59 9.63
N GLU A 368 23.89 31.36 9.23
CA GLU A 368 24.03 32.76 9.66
C GLU A 368 22.98 33.68 9.03
N ASN A 369 22.54 33.36 7.81
CA ASN A 369 21.60 34.17 7.03
C ASN A 369 20.42 33.35 6.45
N ASN A 370 20.40 32.03 6.62
CA ASN A 370 19.43 31.08 6.05
C ASN A 370 19.40 30.97 4.52
N ALA A 371 20.43 31.44 3.82
CA ALA A 371 20.60 31.19 2.41
C ALA A 371 20.90 29.72 2.13
N SER A 372 20.52 29.23 0.96
CA SER A 372 20.86 27.89 0.48
C SER A 372 21.08 27.92 -1.03
N ASN A 373 21.74 26.89 -1.56
CA ASN A 373 21.87 26.68 -3.01
C ASN A 373 21.00 25.50 -3.46
N ALA A 374 20.34 25.64 -4.60
CA ALA A 374 19.52 24.58 -5.17
C ALA A 374 20.31 23.45 -5.84
N GLY A 375 21.60 23.66 -6.11
CA GLY A 375 22.38 22.76 -6.95
C GLY A 375 21.73 22.56 -8.32
N SER A 376 21.94 21.40 -8.91
CA SER A 376 21.35 21.03 -10.20
C SER A 376 19.83 20.96 -10.20
N ASP A 377 19.17 20.89 -9.03
CA ASP A 377 17.71 20.81 -8.93
C ASP A 377 17.05 22.08 -9.49
N TRP A 378 17.71 23.24 -9.34
CA TRP A 378 17.21 24.49 -9.87
C TRP A 378 18.32 25.50 -10.17
N TYR A 379 18.88 25.41 -11.38
CA TYR A 379 19.84 26.36 -11.94
C TYR A 379 21.12 26.61 -11.13
N PHE A 380 21.48 25.84 -10.11
CA PHE A 380 22.62 26.13 -9.22
C PHE A 380 22.52 27.49 -8.52
N GLN A 381 21.30 28.02 -8.34
CA GLN A 381 21.10 29.35 -7.80
C GLN A 381 21.15 29.35 -6.27
N ASN A 382 21.69 30.44 -5.69
CA ASN A 382 21.46 30.76 -4.30
C ASN A 382 20.07 31.39 -4.13
N ASP A 383 19.34 31.06 -3.06
CA ASP A 383 18.10 31.75 -2.72
C ASP A 383 17.73 31.56 -1.24
N GLY A 384 16.64 32.21 -0.84
CA GLY A 384 16.04 32.09 0.50
C GLY A 384 14.96 31.00 0.59
N TYR A 385 15.01 29.93 -0.21
CA TYR A 385 13.99 28.87 -0.22
C TYR A 385 13.78 28.24 1.15
N LEU A 386 14.87 27.93 1.87
CA LEU A 386 14.81 27.38 3.23
C LEU A 386 14.43 28.43 4.29
N GLY A 387 14.65 29.71 4.02
CA GLY A 387 14.36 30.81 4.95
C GLY A 387 14.61 32.18 4.33
N SER A 388 13.57 33.02 4.27
CA SER A 388 13.69 34.37 3.71
C SER A 388 14.30 35.38 4.70
N THR A 389 14.22 35.12 6.01
CA THR A 389 14.75 35.98 7.08
C THR A 389 16.28 35.85 7.23
N ASP A 390 16.94 36.93 7.66
CA ASP A 390 18.37 36.95 8.02
C ASP A 390 18.61 36.67 9.52
N GLU A 391 17.58 36.25 10.25
CA GLU A 391 17.75 35.79 11.63
C GLU A 391 18.55 34.48 11.67
N ALA A 392 19.78 34.53 12.21
CA ALA A 392 20.66 33.37 12.27
C ALA A 392 20.00 32.15 12.95
N GLY A 393 20.11 31.00 12.28
CA GLY A 393 19.61 29.69 12.70
C GLY A 393 18.09 29.54 12.64
N TRP A 394 17.37 30.45 11.96
CA TRP A 394 15.91 30.42 11.92
C TRP A 394 15.35 29.13 11.32
N THR A 395 15.89 28.65 10.18
CA THR A 395 15.39 27.43 9.52
C THR A 395 15.51 26.23 10.44
N ASP A 396 16.72 25.94 10.96
CA ASP A 396 16.93 24.78 11.82
C ASP A 396 16.21 24.91 13.16
N ARG A 397 16.22 26.09 13.80
CA ARG A 397 15.52 26.32 15.08
C ARG A 397 14.03 26.06 14.94
N THR A 398 13.39 26.62 13.91
CA THR A 398 11.94 26.49 13.73
C THR A 398 11.56 25.05 13.40
N PHE A 399 12.37 24.36 12.61
CA PHE A 399 12.23 22.93 12.37
C PHE A 399 12.34 22.10 13.65
N ILE A 400 13.42 22.31 14.45
CA ILE A 400 13.64 21.62 15.73
C ILE A 400 12.45 21.82 16.67
N GLN A 401 11.99 23.07 16.82
CA GLN A 401 10.86 23.39 17.69
C GLN A 401 9.57 22.71 17.21
N ALA A 402 9.30 22.70 15.91
CA ALA A 402 8.13 22.04 15.33
C ALA A 402 8.17 20.52 15.52
N ALA A 403 9.32 19.88 15.28
CA ALA A 403 9.51 18.44 15.48
C ALA A 403 9.30 18.04 16.95
N ILE A 404 9.89 18.78 17.89
CA ILE A 404 9.74 18.54 19.33
C ILE A 404 8.28 18.76 19.76
N ALA A 405 7.62 19.82 19.28
CA ALA A 405 6.21 20.08 19.56
C ALA A 405 5.30 18.94 19.02
N GLY A 406 5.67 18.34 17.89
CA GLY A 406 5.04 17.16 17.32
C GLY A 406 5.41 15.83 17.99
N GLY A 407 6.29 15.84 19.00
CA GLY A 407 6.71 14.63 19.73
C GLY A 407 7.73 13.76 19.00
N ALA A 408 8.55 14.36 18.14
CA ALA A 408 9.63 13.70 17.41
C ALA A 408 11.03 14.24 17.74
N VAL A 409 12.00 13.36 17.55
CA VAL A 409 13.42 13.70 17.59
C VAL A 409 13.82 14.35 16.27
N PRO A 410 14.39 15.57 16.28
CA PRO A 410 14.91 16.22 15.09
C PRO A 410 16.31 15.72 14.72
N GLN A 411 16.51 15.49 13.43
CA GLN A 411 17.82 15.36 12.78
C GLN A 411 18.04 16.55 11.84
N VAL A 412 19.20 17.19 11.93
CA VAL A 412 19.58 18.37 11.14
C VAL A 412 20.91 18.15 10.44
N THR A 413 20.97 18.49 9.16
CA THR A 413 22.18 18.40 8.33
C THR A 413 23.18 19.50 8.62
N ILE A 414 24.45 19.09 8.82
CA ILE A 414 25.59 19.99 8.95
C ILE A 414 26.40 19.99 7.63
N PRO A 415 26.54 21.13 6.95
CA PRO A 415 27.32 21.26 5.72
C PRO A 415 28.80 20.90 5.89
N THR A 416 29.27 19.89 5.15
CA THR A 416 30.68 19.46 5.10
C THR A 416 31.31 19.58 3.71
N VAL A 417 30.52 19.89 2.67
CA VAL A 417 30.98 20.04 1.27
C VAL A 417 32.06 21.13 1.06
N GLY A 418 32.22 22.03 2.02
CA GLY A 418 33.30 23.03 2.07
C GLY A 418 32.85 24.48 1.83
N HIS A 419 31.68 24.71 1.24
CA HIS A 419 31.12 26.05 1.02
C HIS A 419 29.61 26.11 1.28
N VAL A 420 29.13 27.26 1.72
CA VAL A 420 27.70 27.55 1.95
C VAL A 420 27.33 28.91 1.36
N SER A 421 26.05 29.12 1.02
CA SER A 421 25.61 30.31 0.29
C SER A 421 25.85 31.62 1.07
N ALA A 422 26.44 32.62 0.42
CA ALA A 422 26.68 33.94 1.03
C ALA A 422 25.48 34.89 0.91
N ASP A 423 24.60 34.65 -0.06
CA ASP A 423 23.49 35.52 -0.44
C ASP A 423 22.22 34.72 -0.78
N LYS A 424 21.10 35.42 -0.99
CA LYS A 424 19.81 34.84 -1.39
C LYS A 424 19.37 35.28 -2.80
N TRP A 425 20.30 35.64 -3.67
CA TRP A 425 19.95 36.17 -4.99
C TRP A 425 19.65 35.02 -5.96
N GLY A 426 18.36 34.75 -6.14
CA GLY A 426 17.84 33.78 -7.11
C GLY A 426 17.89 34.32 -8.54
N ASP A 427 19.10 34.57 -9.03
CA ASP A 427 19.38 35.20 -10.33
C ASP A 427 19.92 34.21 -11.38
N GLY A 428 19.68 32.91 -11.16
CA GLY A 428 20.10 31.81 -12.01
C GLY A 428 21.45 31.23 -11.60
N ASP A 429 22.16 30.65 -12.56
CA ASP A 429 23.39 29.90 -12.30
C ASP A 429 24.52 30.79 -11.79
N VAL A 430 24.88 30.59 -10.52
CA VAL A 430 25.93 31.33 -9.81
C VAL A 430 27.27 31.26 -10.54
N ARG A 431 27.54 30.19 -11.30
CA ARG A 431 28.80 30.00 -12.02
C ARG A 431 28.99 30.96 -13.18
N ASN A 432 27.93 31.67 -13.60
CA ASN A 432 28.01 32.71 -14.62
C ASN A 432 28.63 34.01 -14.09
N TYR A 433 28.80 34.16 -12.78
CA TYR A 433 29.41 35.34 -12.18
C TYR A 433 30.94 35.17 -12.05
N PRO A 434 31.73 36.20 -12.39
CA PRO A 434 33.17 36.18 -12.11
C PRO A 434 33.43 36.02 -10.62
N ASP A 435 34.37 35.16 -10.26
CA ASP A 435 34.76 34.93 -8.86
C ASP A 435 33.57 34.53 -7.94
N TYR A 436 32.59 33.81 -8.51
CA TYR A 436 31.37 33.46 -7.80
C TYR A 436 31.65 32.69 -6.50
N LEU A 437 32.68 31.84 -6.45
CA LEU A 437 32.94 31.04 -5.25
C LEU A 437 33.34 31.90 -4.04
N ASN A 438 33.99 33.04 -4.25
CA ASN A 438 34.37 33.96 -3.17
C ASN A 438 33.33 35.07 -2.93
N THR A 439 32.39 35.28 -3.85
CA THR A 439 31.41 36.38 -3.78
C THR A 439 29.99 35.92 -3.49
N ARG A 440 29.65 34.70 -3.91
CA ARG A 440 28.33 34.05 -3.75
C ARG A 440 28.36 32.94 -2.69
N PHE A 441 29.54 32.57 -2.17
CA PHE A 441 29.68 31.57 -1.11
C PHE A 441 30.65 32.01 -0.02
N LYS A 442 30.50 31.38 1.15
CA LYS A 442 31.44 31.43 2.27
C LYS A 442 32.04 30.04 2.49
N VAL A 443 33.26 30.00 3.03
CA VAL A 443 33.93 28.73 3.34
C VAL A 443 33.32 28.14 4.61
N SER A 444 32.74 26.94 4.51
CA SER A 444 32.28 26.17 5.67
C SER A 444 33.48 25.59 6.41
N LYS A 445 33.53 25.76 7.72
CA LYS A 445 34.58 25.21 8.59
C LYS A 445 33.96 24.40 9.72
N ALA A 446 34.57 23.27 10.04
CA ALA A 446 34.13 22.43 11.14
C ALA A 446 34.18 23.16 12.50
N ALA A 447 35.28 23.88 12.78
CA ALA A 447 35.53 24.46 14.10
C ALA A 447 35.91 25.95 14.09
N LYS A 448 35.34 26.72 15.02
CA LYS A 448 35.70 28.13 15.24
C LYS A 448 36.99 28.27 16.06
N PRO A 449 37.97 29.06 15.61
CA PRO A 449 39.23 29.25 16.34
C PRO A 449 39.03 29.66 17.80
N GLY A 450 39.57 28.84 18.71
CA GLY A 450 39.52 29.07 20.16
C GLY A 450 38.15 28.86 20.81
N GLY A 451 37.14 28.36 20.10
CA GLY A 451 35.79 28.16 20.64
C GLY A 451 35.09 29.47 21.03
N ASN A 452 35.45 30.58 20.39
CA ASN A 452 34.89 31.91 20.66
C ASN A 452 33.51 32.06 19.98
N PHE A 453 32.53 31.29 20.44
CA PHE A 453 31.17 31.30 19.91
C PHE A 453 30.44 32.60 20.27
N ALA A 454 29.66 33.13 19.34
CA ALA A 454 28.88 34.35 19.45
C ALA A 454 27.49 34.17 18.82
N TYR A 455 26.49 34.85 19.39
CA TYR A 455 25.18 35.00 18.78
C TYR A 455 24.73 36.47 18.84
N PRO A 456 24.37 37.10 17.71
CA PRO A 456 24.45 36.55 16.34
C PRO A 456 25.91 36.28 15.90
N PRO A 457 26.12 35.37 14.92
CA PRO A 457 27.45 35.10 14.35
C PRO A 457 27.97 36.29 13.53
N ASP A 458 29.27 36.28 13.21
CA ASP A 458 29.89 37.32 12.37
C ASP A 458 29.57 37.06 10.90
N THR A 459 28.57 37.76 10.38
CA THR A 459 28.16 37.61 8.98
C THR A 459 29.10 38.32 8.00
N THR A 460 30.09 39.08 8.46
CA THR A 460 30.97 39.91 7.61
C THR A 460 32.29 39.23 7.23
N ASP A 461 32.64 38.13 7.89
CA ASP A 461 33.80 37.34 7.52
C ASP A 461 33.52 36.40 6.33
N GLY A 462 34.57 35.75 5.82
CA GLY A 462 34.48 34.80 4.71
C GLY A 462 34.17 33.36 5.12
N TYR A 463 33.77 33.12 6.38
CA TYR A 463 33.65 31.80 6.97
C TYR A 463 32.26 31.56 7.55
N VAL A 464 31.90 30.29 7.69
CA VAL A 464 30.75 29.86 8.49
C VAL A 464 31.21 28.67 9.32
N TYR A 465 31.05 28.75 10.64
CA TYR A 465 31.53 27.73 11.56
C TYR A 465 30.41 26.81 12.02
N GLN A 466 30.57 25.50 11.79
CA GLN A 466 29.51 24.53 12.06
C GLN A 466 29.43 24.13 13.54
N ASP A 467 30.53 24.13 14.28
CA ASP A 467 30.49 23.94 15.74
C ASP A 467 29.81 25.10 16.48
N GLU A 468 29.92 26.33 15.96
CA GLU A 468 29.17 27.50 16.42
C GLU A 468 27.66 27.34 16.14
N CYS A 469 27.30 26.85 14.96
CA CYS A 469 25.92 26.47 14.64
C CYS A 469 25.39 25.43 15.65
N VAL A 470 26.14 24.35 15.86
CA VAL A 470 25.77 23.29 16.82
C VAL A 470 25.64 23.82 18.24
N HIS A 471 26.53 24.73 18.66
CA HIS A 471 26.47 25.39 19.96
C HIS A 471 25.18 26.20 20.12
N TYR A 472 24.76 26.90 19.07
CA TYR A 472 23.49 27.60 19.03
C TYR A 472 22.31 26.61 19.04
N LEU A 473 22.33 25.56 18.22
CA LEU A 473 21.18 24.64 18.10
C LEU A 473 20.96 23.78 19.35
N MET A 474 22.03 23.35 20.03
CA MET A 474 21.92 22.44 21.19
C MET A 474 21.12 23.04 22.35
N GLN A 475 20.98 24.37 22.43
CA GLN A 475 20.16 25.03 23.45
C GLN A 475 18.64 24.76 23.29
N PHE A 476 18.21 24.29 22.12
CA PHE A 476 16.82 23.92 21.84
C PHE A 476 16.51 22.44 22.04
N ALA A 477 17.54 21.61 22.30
CA ALA A 477 17.35 20.21 22.62
C ALA A 477 16.57 20.03 23.93
N GLN A 478 15.82 18.94 24.05
CA GLN A 478 15.16 18.55 25.31
C GLN A 478 15.68 17.17 25.74
N PRO A 479 15.63 16.83 27.05
CA PRO A 479 16.14 15.53 27.52
C PRO A 479 15.55 14.31 26.81
N SER A 480 14.24 14.36 26.48
CA SER A 480 13.55 13.29 25.74
C SER A 480 13.64 13.45 24.21
N PHE A 481 14.13 14.60 23.74
CA PHE A 481 14.23 14.95 22.32
C PHE A 481 15.62 15.56 22.05
N PRO A 482 16.69 14.75 22.07
CA PRO A 482 18.01 15.22 21.67
C PRO A 482 18.00 15.62 20.19
N ILE A 483 18.90 16.51 19.80
CA ILE A 483 19.13 16.83 18.38
C ILE A 483 20.18 15.87 17.83
N MET A 484 19.88 15.26 16.68
CA MET A 484 20.79 14.39 15.93
C MET A 484 21.33 15.14 14.71
N PHE A 485 22.49 14.74 14.18
CA PHE A 485 23.11 15.40 13.04
C PHE A 485 23.56 14.40 11.98
N ASP A 486 23.26 14.65 10.71
CA ASP A 486 23.97 14.07 9.58
C ASP A 486 25.10 14.99 9.08
N LEU A 487 26.17 14.34 8.62
CA LEU A 487 27.30 15.00 7.99
C LEU A 487 27.01 15.16 6.50
N ASP A 488 26.39 16.30 6.15
CA ASP A 488 25.99 16.67 4.80
C ASP A 488 24.93 15.72 4.18
N ASN A 489 24.85 15.67 2.85
CA ASN A 489 23.89 14.87 2.09
C ASN A 489 24.48 14.39 0.76
N GLU A 490 24.38 13.09 0.48
CA GLU A 490 24.72 12.46 -0.82
C GLU A 490 26.08 12.90 -1.39
N PRO A 491 27.18 12.70 -0.65
CA PRO A 491 28.51 13.16 -1.06
C PRO A 491 29.02 12.51 -2.35
N ASP A 492 28.52 11.32 -2.67
CA ASP A 492 28.75 10.63 -3.94
C ASP A 492 28.14 11.36 -5.15
N LEU A 493 27.22 12.32 -4.93
CA LEU A 493 26.61 13.17 -5.94
C LEU A 493 27.06 14.64 -5.87
N TRP A 494 27.94 15.06 -4.96
CA TRP A 494 28.37 16.46 -4.86
C TRP A 494 28.88 17.02 -6.20
N SER A 495 29.70 16.27 -6.93
CA SER A 495 30.23 16.70 -8.24
C SER A 495 29.20 16.83 -9.36
N SER A 496 27.99 16.29 -9.18
CA SER A 496 26.86 16.48 -10.08
C SER A 496 25.87 17.51 -9.54
N THR A 497 25.37 17.30 -8.32
CA THR A 497 24.31 18.10 -7.69
C THR A 497 24.84 19.46 -7.26
N HIS A 498 26.03 19.51 -6.66
CA HIS A 498 26.65 20.70 -6.10
C HIS A 498 27.99 21.03 -6.80
N ASN A 499 27.99 20.89 -8.13
CA ASN A 499 29.17 21.10 -8.96
C ASN A 499 29.78 22.52 -8.82
N GLU A 500 28.96 23.50 -8.45
CA GLU A 500 29.34 24.89 -8.17
C GLU A 500 30.25 25.04 -6.94
N VAL A 501 30.14 24.17 -5.94
CA VAL A 501 30.99 24.22 -4.74
C VAL A 501 32.00 23.09 -4.68
N HIS A 502 31.69 21.94 -5.28
CA HIS A 502 32.53 20.74 -5.25
C HIS A 502 32.50 20.01 -6.60
N PRO A 503 33.21 20.50 -7.63
CA PRO A 503 33.14 19.95 -8.99
C PRO A 503 33.92 18.64 -9.19
N THR A 504 34.74 18.23 -8.23
CA THR A 504 35.58 17.02 -8.35
C THR A 504 34.90 15.87 -7.62
N PRO A 505 34.74 14.67 -8.20
CA PRO A 505 34.14 13.56 -7.47
C PRO A 505 34.85 13.28 -6.14
N ALA A 506 34.07 13.14 -5.06
CA ALA A 506 34.60 12.90 -3.73
C ALA A 506 35.44 11.61 -3.67
N THR A 507 36.44 11.60 -2.80
CA THR A 507 37.34 10.44 -2.59
C THR A 507 37.07 9.74 -1.26
N TYR A 508 37.46 8.48 -1.12
CA TYR A 508 37.30 7.74 0.15
C TYR A 508 38.09 8.44 1.26
N ALA A 509 39.32 8.86 0.97
CA ALA A 509 40.16 9.59 1.91
C ALA A 509 39.53 10.92 2.35
N GLU A 510 38.96 11.68 1.42
CA GLU A 510 38.25 12.93 1.71
C GLU A 510 37.05 12.70 2.61
N MET A 511 36.21 11.70 2.32
CA MET A 511 35.02 11.41 3.12
C MET A 511 35.36 11.05 4.57
N ILE A 512 36.42 10.27 4.78
CA ILE A 512 36.89 9.92 6.13
C ILE A 512 37.45 11.16 6.85
N ALA A 513 38.21 12.00 6.14
CA ALA A 513 38.81 13.21 6.71
C ALA A 513 37.75 14.22 7.14
N LEU A 514 36.82 14.58 6.25
CA LEU A 514 35.71 15.50 6.54
C LEU A 514 34.83 14.93 7.64
N SER A 515 34.45 13.65 7.57
CA SER A 515 33.62 13.04 8.60
C SER A 515 34.30 13.07 9.97
N THR A 516 35.60 12.80 10.03
CA THR A 516 36.38 12.85 11.27
C THR A 516 36.45 14.27 11.83
N GLU A 517 36.73 15.25 10.98
CA GLU A 517 36.87 16.66 11.37
C GLU A 517 35.57 17.22 11.93
N TYR A 518 34.48 17.11 11.17
CA TYR A 518 33.19 17.67 11.54
C TYR A 518 32.55 16.93 12.72
N ALA A 519 32.59 15.59 12.76
CA ALA A 519 32.08 14.84 13.91
C ALA A 519 32.86 15.16 15.20
N SER A 520 34.18 15.36 15.09
CA SER A 520 35.00 15.75 16.24
C SER A 520 34.62 17.12 16.78
N ALA A 521 34.41 18.10 15.88
CA ALA A 521 34.00 19.46 16.21
C ALA A 521 32.60 19.47 16.85
N ILE A 522 31.62 18.80 16.24
CA ILE A 522 30.27 18.64 16.79
C ILE A 522 30.33 18.03 18.20
N LYS A 523 31.05 16.91 18.39
CA LYS A 523 31.15 16.25 19.71
C LYS A 523 32.06 16.98 20.72
N ASN A 524 32.81 18.00 20.31
CA ASN A 524 33.52 18.86 21.27
C ASN A 524 32.55 19.86 21.92
N VAL A 525 31.54 20.29 21.17
CA VAL A 525 30.50 21.22 21.62
C VAL A 525 29.34 20.49 22.28
N TYR A 526 28.86 19.42 21.64
CA TYR A 526 27.73 18.60 22.11
C TYR A 526 28.14 17.12 22.23
N PRO A 527 28.79 16.71 23.34
CA PRO A 527 29.41 15.39 23.46
C PRO A 527 28.46 14.20 23.29
N SER A 528 27.17 14.36 23.59
CA SER A 528 26.15 13.32 23.45
C SER A 528 25.43 13.32 22.10
N ALA A 529 25.81 14.19 21.16
CA ALA A 529 25.22 14.24 19.83
C ALA A 529 25.34 12.88 19.13
N THR A 530 24.26 12.43 18.49
CA THR A 530 24.26 11.24 17.63
C THR A 530 24.60 11.69 16.21
N ILE A 531 25.66 11.10 15.63
CA ILE A 531 26.18 11.45 14.31
C ILE A 531 25.85 10.37 13.28
N PHE A 532 25.26 10.81 12.16
CA PHE A 532 24.92 10.03 10.98
C PHE A 532 25.90 10.33 9.86
N GLY A 533 26.32 9.31 9.12
CA GLY A 533 27.17 9.47 7.95
C GLY A 533 27.42 8.15 7.21
N PRO A 534 27.84 8.18 5.94
CA PRO A 534 28.11 9.37 5.13
C PRO A 534 26.92 9.83 4.28
N VAL A 535 25.71 9.26 4.48
CA VAL A 535 24.47 9.72 3.82
C VAL A 535 24.48 9.49 2.30
N ASN A 536 24.89 8.29 1.86
CA ASN A 536 25.01 7.97 0.43
C ASN A 536 23.64 7.93 -0.29
N TYR A 537 23.56 8.34 -1.56
CA TYR A 537 22.28 8.43 -2.31
C TYR A 537 21.58 7.09 -2.62
N GLY A 538 22.35 5.99 -2.66
CA GLY A 538 21.87 4.71 -3.13
C GLY A 538 22.98 3.72 -3.46
N TRP A 539 22.61 2.63 -4.14
CA TRP A 539 23.45 1.43 -4.29
C TRP A 539 24.88 1.71 -4.78
N TYR A 540 25.03 2.42 -5.89
CA TYR A 540 26.38 2.66 -6.44
C TYR A 540 27.20 3.61 -5.55
N GLY A 541 26.53 4.54 -4.87
CA GLY A 541 27.09 5.48 -3.90
C GLY A 541 27.67 4.76 -2.68
N PHE A 542 26.88 3.97 -1.95
CA PHE A 542 27.44 3.27 -0.78
C PHE A 542 28.36 2.11 -1.16
N MET A 543 28.23 1.51 -2.36
CA MET A 543 29.13 0.43 -2.74
C MET A 543 30.51 0.93 -3.17
N THR A 544 30.59 2.06 -3.85
CA THR A 544 31.83 2.51 -4.51
C THR A 544 32.13 4.01 -4.43
N LEU A 545 31.31 4.79 -3.73
CA LEU A 545 31.28 6.26 -3.75
C LEU A 545 31.26 6.79 -5.19
N GLN A 546 30.30 6.31 -5.97
CA GLN A 546 30.14 6.65 -7.40
C GLN A 546 31.37 6.35 -8.26
N GLY A 547 32.13 5.30 -7.93
CA GLY A 547 33.36 4.94 -8.62
C GLY A 547 34.52 5.89 -8.32
N ALA A 548 34.67 6.33 -7.06
CA ALA A 548 35.73 7.25 -6.64
C ALA A 548 37.13 6.77 -7.06
N SER A 549 37.97 7.75 -7.46
CA SER A 549 39.27 7.51 -8.08
C SER A 549 40.28 6.75 -7.19
N ASP A 550 40.13 6.84 -5.86
CA ASP A 550 40.97 6.18 -4.86
C ASP A 550 40.35 4.88 -4.31
N GLY A 551 39.20 4.45 -4.84
CA GLY A 551 38.51 3.25 -4.36
C GLY A 551 39.31 1.97 -4.59
N GLY A 552 39.96 1.85 -5.76
CA GLY A 552 40.84 0.72 -6.08
C GLY A 552 40.15 -0.65 -6.03
N GLY A 553 38.84 -0.71 -6.34
CA GLY A 553 38.03 -1.93 -6.29
C GLY A 553 37.56 -2.35 -4.89
N ARG A 554 37.89 -1.56 -3.85
CA ARG A 554 37.41 -1.79 -2.49
C ARG A 554 35.95 -1.35 -2.35
N ASN A 555 35.23 -1.97 -1.42
CA ASN A 555 33.90 -1.50 -1.05
C ASN A 555 34.03 -0.23 -0.19
N PHE A 556 33.23 0.79 -0.51
CA PHE A 556 33.30 2.08 0.18
C PHE A 556 32.89 1.97 1.65
N LEU A 557 31.77 1.30 1.98
CA LEU A 557 31.31 1.19 3.38
C LEU A 557 32.35 0.53 4.29
N ASP A 558 33.03 -0.51 3.82
CA ASP A 558 34.08 -1.19 4.60
C ASP A 558 35.22 -0.21 4.94
N VAL A 559 35.72 0.51 3.93
CA VAL A 559 36.81 1.49 4.10
C VAL A 559 36.38 2.66 4.98
N TYR A 560 35.15 3.15 4.81
CA TYR A 560 34.60 4.23 5.62
C TYR A 560 34.46 3.82 7.09
N LEU A 561 33.89 2.64 7.37
CA LEU A 561 33.73 2.11 8.73
C LEU A 561 35.09 1.90 9.43
N ASP A 562 36.08 1.32 8.73
CA ASP A 562 37.44 1.14 9.28
C ASP A 562 38.14 2.49 9.53
N GLY A 563 37.95 3.46 8.63
CA GLY A 563 38.45 4.82 8.77
C GLY A 563 37.87 5.53 10.00
N MET A 564 36.54 5.51 10.14
CA MET A 564 35.85 6.14 11.27
C MET A 564 36.10 5.43 12.60
N ARG A 565 36.34 4.11 12.59
CA ARG A 565 36.81 3.37 13.77
C ARG A 565 38.22 3.79 14.18
N SER A 566 39.12 3.93 13.20
CA SER A 566 40.49 4.41 13.46
C SER A 566 40.47 5.83 14.03
N ALA A 567 39.58 6.68 13.53
CA ALA A 567 39.35 8.02 14.04
C ALA A 567 38.81 8.02 15.48
N GLU A 568 37.86 7.14 15.83
CA GLU A 568 37.39 6.98 17.22
C GLU A 568 38.55 6.61 18.16
N VAL A 569 39.39 5.65 17.77
CA VAL A 569 40.54 5.23 18.60
C VAL A 569 41.49 6.40 18.84
N GLN A 570 41.75 7.23 17.83
CA GLN A 570 42.63 8.40 17.95
C GLN A 570 42.00 9.50 18.81
N ALA A 571 40.69 9.74 18.65
CA ALA A 571 39.97 10.77 19.39
C ALA A 571 39.62 10.36 20.84
N GLY A 572 39.67 9.06 21.16
CA GLY A 572 39.23 8.51 22.45
C GLY A 572 37.72 8.61 22.67
N LYS A 573 36.94 8.85 21.61
CA LYS A 573 35.48 8.98 21.63
C LYS A 573 34.90 8.54 20.29
N ARG A 574 33.72 7.94 20.31
CA ARG A 574 33.00 7.56 19.08
C ARG A 574 32.69 8.78 18.22
N LEU A 575 32.94 8.67 16.92
CA LEU A 575 32.72 9.74 15.93
C LEU A 575 31.65 9.41 14.87
N LEU A 576 31.26 8.14 14.74
CA LEU A 576 30.14 7.71 13.90
C LEU A 576 29.21 6.86 14.77
N ASP A 577 27.98 7.32 14.96
CA ASP A 577 26.98 6.60 15.77
C ASP A 577 26.05 5.75 14.90
N VAL A 578 25.72 6.25 13.70
CA VAL A 578 24.81 5.62 12.75
C VAL A 578 25.46 5.65 11.37
N LEU A 579 25.67 4.47 10.78
CA LEU A 579 25.95 4.37 9.36
C LEU A 579 24.66 4.64 8.60
N ASP A 580 24.70 5.62 7.72
CA ASP A 580 23.50 6.16 7.06
C ASP A 580 23.59 6.10 5.54
N VAL A 581 22.52 5.60 4.91
CA VAL A 581 22.39 5.44 3.46
C VAL A 581 20.94 5.71 3.03
N HIS A 582 20.75 6.23 1.83
CA HIS A 582 19.44 6.35 1.21
C HIS A 582 19.10 5.06 0.44
N TRP A 583 17.80 4.75 0.37
CA TRP A 583 17.31 3.58 -0.33
C TRP A 583 16.03 3.88 -1.12
N TYR A 584 16.22 4.12 -2.41
CA TYR A 584 15.13 4.15 -3.38
C TYR A 584 15.18 2.85 -4.20
N PRO A 585 14.24 1.90 -4.03
CA PRO A 585 14.26 0.64 -4.75
C PRO A 585 14.39 0.83 -6.27
N GLU A 586 15.27 0.06 -6.89
CA GLU A 586 15.42 0.02 -8.35
C GLU A 586 14.56 -1.07 -9.00
N ALA A 587 13.76 -1.77 -8.18
CA ALA A 587 12.79 -2.76 -8.62
C ALA A 587 11.87 -2.18 -9.71
N GLN A 588 11.63 -3.01 -10.71
CA GLN A 588 10.78 -2.67 -11.86
C GLN A 588 9.61 -3.64 -12.00
N GLY A 589 8.49 -3.09 -12.43
CA GLY A 589 7.33 -3.80 -12.93
C GLY A 589 6.87 -3.16 -14.22
N ASP A 590 6.47 -3.95 -15.21
CA ASP A 590 6.06 -3.47 -16.54
C ASP A 590 7.08 -2.53 -17.23
N GLY A 591 8.38 -2.69 -16.93
CA GLY A 591 9.45 -1.84 -17.48
C GLY A 591 9.61 -0.47 -16.80
N HIS A 592 8.93 -0.22 -15.69
CA HIS A 592 8.97 1.03 -14.93
C HIS A 592 9.44 0.80 -13.49
N ARG A 593 10.26 1.72 -12.98
CA ARG A 593 10.72 1.73 -11.58
C ARG A 593 9.55 2.02 -10.64
N ILE A 594 9.47 1.29 -9.53
CA ILE A 594 8.33 1.34 -8.61
C ILE A 594 8.21 2.63 -7.79
N VAL A 595 9.25 3.44 -7.69
CA VAL A 595 9.25 4.69 -6.89
C VAL A 595 8.36 5.80 -7.47
N SER A 596 7.85 5.61 -8.69
CA SER A 596 6.87 6.51 -9.31
C SER A 596 5.43 6.23 -8.85
N ASP A 597 4.51 7.12 -9.21
CA ASP A 597 3.08 7.01 -8.88
C ASP A 597 2.27 6.07 -9.79
N GLY A 598 2.89 5.51 -10.83
CA GLY A 598 2.25 4.49 -11.66
C GLY A 598 1.91 3.24 -10.85
N ASP A 599 0.71 2.69 -11.06
CA ASP A 599 0.25 1.46 -10.40
C ASP A 599 -0.37 0.47 -11.40
N THR A 600 0.32 0.25 -12.52
CA THR A 600 -0.02 -0.86 -13.42
C THR A 600 0.12 -2.19 -12.68
N PRO A 601 -0.55 -3.28 -13.12
CA PRO A 601 -0.52 -4.55 -12.41
C PRO A 601 0.90 -5.07 -12.09
N GLY A 602 1.83 -5.00 -13.06
CA GLY A 602 3.21 -5.42 -12.83
C GLY A 602 3.98 -4.48 -11.91
N MET A 603 3.74 -3.17 -11.96
CA MET A 603 4.32 -2.22 -11.00
C MET A 603 3.80 -2.42 -9.58
N SER A 604 2.49 -2.67 -9.45
CA SER A 604 1.79 -2.95 -8.19
C SER A 604 2.37 -4.20 -7.52
N GLU A 605 2.47 -5.30 -8.27
CA GLU A 605 3.09 -6.55 -7.80
C GLU A 605 4.57 -6.34 -7.45
N ALA A 606 5.37 -5.73 -8.33
CA ALA A 606 6.78 -5.46 -8.06
C ALA A 606 6.96 -4.60 -6.80
N ARG A 607 6.09 -3.62 -6.58
CA ARG A 607 6.10 -2.76 -5.38
C ARG A 607 5.77 -3.54 -4.13
N ILE A 608 4.72 -4.36 -4.14
CA ILE A 608 4.31 -5.21 -3.01
C ILE A 608 5.41 -6.20 -2.63
N GLN A 609 6.16 -6.74 -3.61
CA GLN A 609 7.23 -7.70 -3.37
C GLN A 609 8.58 -7.04 -2.98
N SER A 610 8.85 -5.82 -3.46
CA SER A 610 10.15 -5.16 -3.28
C SER A 610 10.68 -5.01 -1.85
N PRO A 611 9.87 -4.88 -0.77
CA PRO A 611 10.39 -4.87 0.60
C PRO A 611 11.18 -6.14 0.96
N ARG A 612 10.95 -7.25 0.25
CA ARG A 612 11.74 -8.49 0.41
C ARG A 612 13.22 -8.27 0.08
N SER A 613 13.58 -7.33 -0.79
CA SER A 613 14.99 -6.96 -1.05
C SER A 613 15.74 -6.48 0.19
N LEU A 614 15.01 -6.03 1.23
CA LEU A 614 15.62 -5.63 2.50
C LEU A 614 16.19 -6.80 3.31
N TRP A 615 15.71 -8.04 3.13
CA TRP A 615 16.04 -9.15 4.05
C TRP A 615 16.03 -10.56 3.44
N ASP A 616 15.18 -10.83 2.44
CA ASP A 616 14.86 -12.17 1.96
C ASP A 616 15.99 -12.71 1.07
N SER A 617 16.63 -13.81 1.50
CA SER A 617 17.70 -14.49 0.75
C SER A 617 17.21 -15.30 -0.44
N SER A 618 15.91 -15.34 -0.71
CA SER A 618 15.31 -16.04 -1.85
C SER A 618 14.73 -15.09 -2.90
N TYR A 619 14.65 -13.79 -2.61
CA TYR A 619 14.03 -12.82 -3.50
C TYR A 619 15.07 -12.11 -4.37
N VAL A 620 14.86 -12.18 -5.69
CA VAL A 620 15.65 -11.43 -6.68
C VAL A 620 14.68 -10.50 -7.40
N GLU A 621 14.75 -9.21 -7.12
CA GLU A 621 13.98 -8.21 -7.84
C GLU A 621 14.48 -8.03 -9.28
N THR A 622 13.61 -7.52 -10.15
CA THR A 622 13.99 -7.05 -11.48
C THR A 622 14.57 -5.64 -11.36
N SER A 623 15.90 -5.53 -11.31
CA SER A 623 16.60 -4.24 -11.31
C SER A 623 18.01 -4.37 -11.85
N TRP A 624 18.65 -3.23 -12.17
CA TRP A 624 20.07 -3.24 -12.54
C TRP A 624 20.97 -3.66 -11.37
N ILE A 625 20.52 -3.46 -10.12
CA ILE A 625 21.26 -3.84 -8.91
C ILE A 625 21.46 -5.36 -8.89
N THR A 626 20.38 -6.14 -8.94
CA THR A 626 20.48 -7.60 -8.90
C THR A 626 21.24 -8.15 -10.11
N GLN A 627 21.08 -7.55 -11.30
CA GLN A 627 21.87 -7.88 -12.48
C GLN A 627 23.37 -7.68 -12.25
N SER A 628 23.77 -6.56 -11.64
CA SER A 628 25.17 -6.28 -11.29
C SER A 628 25.75 -7.27 -10.27
N MET A 629 24.88 -7.90 -9.47
CA MET A 629 25.22 -8.94 -8.50
C MET A 629 25.17 -10.36 -9.09
N GLY A 630 25.05 -10.51 -10.41
CA GLY A 630 24.92 -11.83 -11.05
C GLY A 630 23.56 -12.48 -10.84
N ASN A 631 22.49 -11.68 -10.78
CA ASN A 631 21.10 -12.07 -10.47
C ASN A 631 20.96 -12.70 -9.07
N ALA A 632 21.65 -12.13 -8.08
CA ALA A 632 21.59 -12.58 -6.69
C ALA A 632 20.66 -11.68 -5.83
N PRO A 633 20.10 -12.22 -4.72
CA PRO A 633 19.34 -11.46 -3.75
C PRO A 633 20.16 -10.35 -3.08
N ILE A 634 19.52 -9.20 -2.82
CA ILE A 634 20.17 -8.03 -2.21
C ILE A 634 20.40 -8.22 -0.71
N ARG A 635 19.35 -8.59 0.04
CA ARG A 635 19.34 -8.69 1.52
C ARG A 635 19.94 -7.44 2.18
N LEU A 636 19.44 -6.26 1.82
CA LEU A 636 20.08 -4.97 2.11
C LEU A 636 20.44 -4.77 3.60
N ILE A 637 19.49 -5.02 4.51
CA ILE A 637 19.69 -4.81 5.95
C ILE A 637 20.74 -5.80 6.49
N PRO A 638 20.61 -7.13 6.31
CA PRO A 638 21.66 -8.07 6.69
C PRO A 638 23.02 -7.74 6.07
N MET A 639 23.07 -7.40 4.78
CA MET A 639 24.31 -7.09 4.08
C MET A 639 25.06 -5.93 4.75
N ILE A 640 24.37 -4.84 5.07
CA ILE A 640 25.00 -3.67 5.70
C ILE A 640 25.36 -3.95 7.17
N GLN A 641 24.50 -4.68 7.90
CA GLN A 641 24.78 -5.06 9.28
C GLN A 641 26.00 -5.99 9.41
N ASP A 642 26.18 -6.94 8.48
CA ASP A 642 27.36 -7.80 8.43
C ASP A 642 28.65 -6.96 8.29
N ARG A 643 28.62 -5.90 7.46
CA ARG A 643 29.73 -4.95 7.32
C ARG A 643 29.98 -4.14 8.59
N ILE A 644 28.92 -3.62 9.21
CA ILE A 644 29.01 -2.92 10.50
C ILE A 644 29.67 -3.82 11.55
N HIS A 645 29.22 -5.07 11.68
CA HIS A 645 29.78 -6.02 12.64
C HIS A 645 31.25 -6.38 12.37
N ALA A 646 31.66 -6.41 11.10
CA ALA A 646 33.04 -6.70 10.73
C ALA A 646 33.98 -5.51 10.97
N HIS A 647 33.56 -4.31 10.56
CA HIS A 647 34.44 -3.14 10.45
C HIS A 647 34.32 -2.19 11.63
N TYR A 648 33.13 -1.94 12.16
CA TYR A 648 32.90 -1.00 13.27
C TYR A 648 31.75 -1.43 14.21
N PRO A 649 31.97 -2.48 15.03
CA PRO A 649 30.93 -3.02 15.91
C PRO A 649 30.29 -1.97 16.82
N GLY A 650 28.98 -2.05 16.98
CA GLY A 650 28.18 -1.13 17.79
C GLY A 650 27.66 0.09 17.04
N THR A 651 28.11 0.34 15.80
CA THR A 651 27.50 1.37 14.91
C THR A 651 26.09 0.95 14.56
N LYS A 652 25.17 1.90 14.51
CA LYS A 652 23.77 1.65 14.17
C LYS A 652 23.55 1.79 12.66
N LEU A 653 22.36 1.44 12.17
CA LEU A 653 21.99 1.58 10.75
C LEU A 653 20.82 2.56 10.59
N GLY A 654 20.96 3.52 9.66
CA GLY A 654 19.96 4.50 9.27
C GLY A 654 19.57 4.39 7.79
N PHE A 655 18.30 4.68 7.49
CA PHE A 655 17.79 4.93 6.13
C PHE A 655 17.12 6.30 6.07
N THR A 656 17.90 7.37 6.07
CA THR A 656 17.39 8.74 6.24
C THR A 656 16.69 9.31 5.00
N GLU A 657 16.76 8.60 3.87
CA GLU A 657 15.78 8.73 2.80
C GLU A 657 15.39 7.38 2.22
N TYR A 658 14.10 7.18 1.99
CA TYR A 658 13.57 6.08 1.21
C TYR A 658 12.17 6.40 0.68
N SER A 659 11.78 5.77 -0.42
CA SER A 659 10.39 5.78 -0.89
C SER A 659 10.11 4.58 -1.78
N TYR A 660 8.94 3.96 -1.63
CA TYR A 660 8.51 2.81 -2.44
C TYR A 660 7.49 3.19 -3.53
N GLY A 661 7.17 4.49 -3.68
CA GLY A 661 6.20 4.99 -4.65
C GLY A 661 4.76 4.53 -4.38
N GLY A 662 3.90 4.59 -5.39
CA GLY A 662 2.49 4.22 -5.26
C GLY A 662 1.74 5.04 -4.21
N ALA A 663 2.04 6.35 -4.13
CA ALA A 663 1.71 7.18 -2.97
C ALA A 663 0.19 7.27 -2.67
N ASN A 664 -0.65 6.94 -3.66
CA ASN A 664 -2.11 6.94 -3.56
C ASN A 664 -2.72 5.59 -4.00
N ALA A 665 -1.94 4.51 -4.00
CA ALA A 665 -2.38 3.17 -4.38
C ALA A 665 -2.17 2.16 -3.24
N ILE A 666 -3.00 1.12 -3.19
CA ILE A 666 -2.93 0.09 -2.13
C ILE A 666 -1.57 -0.62 -2.08
N SER A 667 -0.90 -0.79 -3.22
CA SER A 667 0.45 -1.34 -3.30
C SER A 667 1.49 -0.51 -2.52
N GLY A 668 1.33 0.83 -2.50
CA GLY A 668 2.17 1.73 -1.71
C GLY A 668 1.91 1.61 -0.21
N ALA A 669 0.64 1.50 0.21
CA ALA A 669 0.30 1.27 1.62
C ALA A 669 0.84 -0.08 2.13
N ILE A 670 0.71 -1.14 1.33
CA ILE A 670 1.26 -2.47 1.63
C ILE A 670 2.79 -2.41 1.74
N ALA A 671 3.46 -1.86 0.73
CA ALA A 671 4.92 -1.78 0.74
C ALA A 671 5.45 -0.96 1.90
N GLN A 672 4.87 0.22 2.17
CA GLN A 672 5.24 1.06 3.30
C GLN A 672 5.04 0.33 4.65
N SER A 673 3.92 -0.37 4.82
CA SER A 673 3.63 -1.13 6.05
C SER A 673 4.64 -2.27 6.26
N ASP A 674 4.97 -2.99 5.18
CA ASP A 674 5.93 -4.10 5.24
C ASP A 674 7.34 -3.58 5.57
N VAL A 675 7.75 -2.46 4.97
CA VAL A 675 9.03 -1.79 5.27
C VAL A 675 9.15 -1.41 6.75
N LEU A 676 8.12 -0.81 7.35
CA LEU A 676 8.14 -0.46 8.78
C LEU A 676 8.29 -1.69 9.68
N GLY A 677 7.53 -2.74 9.40
CA GLY A 677 7.63 -4.01 10.11
C GLY A 677 9.01 -4.64 9.99
N LEU A 678 9.60 -4.65 8.79
CA LEU A 678 10.93 -5.19 8.52
C LEU A 678 12.04 -4.37 9.19
N MET A 679 11.98 -3.05 9.13
CA MET A 679 12.94 -2.17 9.81
C MET A 679 12.93 -2.42 11.32
N GLY A 680 11.74 -2.52 11.92
CA GLY A 680 11.60 -2.85 13.34
C GLY A 680 12.12 -4.25 13.69
N ARG A 681 11.77 -5.27 12.89
CA ARG A 681 12.22 -6.67 13.07
C ARG A 681 13.73 -6.84 12.94
N ASN A 682 14.35 -6.09 12.03
CA ASN A 682 15.77 -6.23 11.71
C ASN A 682 16.65 -5.18 12.39
N GLY A 683 16.15 -4.45 13.40
CA GLY A 683 16.99 -3.59 14.23
C GLY A 683 17.56 -2.35 13.53
N VAL A 684 16.84 -1.80 12.55
CA VAL A 684 17.15 -0.47 11.99
C VAL A 684 16.96 0.57 13.08
N PHE A 685 17.89 1.51 13.19
CA PHE A 685 17.84 2.53 14.24
C PHE A 685 16.96 3.71 13.86
N ALA A 686 17.09 4.26 12.66
CA ALA A 686 16.29 5.39 12.22
C ALA A 686 15.98 5.27 10.74
N ALA A 687 14.82 5.77 10.32
CA ALA A 687 14.47 5.86 8.92
C ALA A 687 13.54 7.05 8.69
N ALA A 688 13.74 7.77 7.60
CA ALA A 688 12.90 8.90 7.23
C ALA A 688 12.41 8.75 5.78
N ASN A 689 11.10 8.62 5.61
CA ASN A 689 10.50 8.52 4.28
C ASN A 689 10.64 9.87 3.55
N TRP A 690 10.92 9.83 2.26
CA TRP A 690 10.88 11.01 1.39
C TRP A 690 9.59 11.01 0.56
N TYR A 691 8.73 12.00 0.82
CA TYR A 691 7.49 12.17 0.09
C TYR A 691 7.75 12.76 -1.29
N LEU A 692 7.80 11.90 -2.31
CA LEU A 692 8.04 12.30 -3.71
C LEU A 692 6.87 13.03 -4.38
N ASN A 693 5.69 13.06 -3.73
CA ASN A 693 4.45 13.58 -4.31
C ASN A 693 3.70 14.50 -3.35
N SER A 694 2.94 15.45 -3.92
CA SER A 694 2.11 16.39 -3.16
C SER A 694 0.93 15.73 -2.42
N SER A 695 0.48 14.55 -2.85
CA SER A 695 -0.50 13.71 -2.16
C SER A 695 0.07 12.31 -1.93
N SER A 696 -0.01 11.82 -0.69
CA SER A 696 0.56 10.52 -0.29
C SER A 696 -0.37 9.75 0.66
N LEU A 697 -1.67 9.69 0.33
CA LEU A 697 -2.68 9.10 1.22
C LEU A 697 -2.43 7.63 1.55
N ALA A 698 -1.99 6.83 0.58
CA ALA A 698 -1.73 5.41 0.78
C ALA A 698 -0.45 5.20 1.60
N THR A 699 0.62 5.95 1.33
CA THR A 699 1.84 5.93 2.15
C THR A 699 1.53 6.32 3.60
N LEU A 700 0.73 7.37 3.81
CA LEU A 700 0.28 7.77 5.15
C LEU A 700 -0.58 6.69 5.81
N ALA A 701 -1.46 6.00 5.07
CA ALA A 701 -2.22 4.88 5.60
C ALA A 701 -1.30 3.75 6.10
N GLY A 702 -0.23 3.43 5.36
CA GLY A 702 0.76 2.45 5.80
C GLY A 702 1.49 2.84 7.09
N PHE A 703 1.85 4.12 7.25
CA PHE A 703 2.34 4.63 8.54
C PHE A 703 1.29 4.51 9.65
N ARG A 704 0.06 4.94 9.39
CA ARG A 704 -1.04 4.94 10.37
C ARG A 704 -1.37 3.52 10.85
N SER A 705 -1.25 2.50 10.01
CA SER A 705 -1.38 1.10 10.43
C SER A 705 -0.44 0.72 11.59
N PHE A 706 0.69 1.42 11.76
CA PHE A 706 1.60 1.25 12.89
C PHE A 706 1.46 2.33 13.97
N ILE A 707 1.23 3.60 13.61
CA ILE A 707 1.44 4.70 14.57
C ILE A 707 0.17 5.47 14.93
N ASN A 708 -0.95 5.21 14.25
CA ASN A 708 -2.22 5.89 14.49
C ASN A 708 -3.41 5.13 13.85
N TYR A 709 -3.54 3.84 14.11
CA TYR A 709 -4.47 2.97 13.37
C TYR A 709 -5.94 3.20 13.75
N ASP A 710 -6.19 3.82 14.90
CA ASP A 710 -7.52 4.18 15.40
C ASP A 710 -7.88 5.65 15.19
N GLY A 711 -6.96 6.45 14.63
CA GLY A 711 -7.12 7.89 14.46
C GLY A 711 -6.98 8.71 15.76
N ALA A 712 -6.74 8.07 16.91
CA ALA A 712 -6.63 8.69 18.23
C ALA A 712 -5.23 8.55 18.85
N GLY A 713 -4.24 8.06 18.10
CA GLY A 713 -2.84 7.92 18.50
C GLY A 713 -2.46 6.54 19.06
N ALA A 714 -3.31 5.52 18.91
CA ALA A 714 -2.91 4.16 19.23
C ALA A 714 -1.83 3.67 18.26
N HIS A 715 -0.89 2.88 18.78
CA HIS A 715 0.35 2.57 18.10
C HIS A 715 0.83 1.15 18.40
N PHE A 716 1.64 0.64 17.48
CA PHE A 716 2.41 -0.58 17.59
C PHE A 716 3.41 -0.45 18.74
N GLY A 717 3.58 -1.52 19.51
CA GLY A 717 4.41 -1.53 20.71
C GLY A 717 5.91 -1.37 20.43
N ASP A 718 6.66 -1.03 21.48
CA ASP A 718 8.12 -0.84 21.47
C ASP A 718 8.92 -2.14 21.62
N LEU A 719 8.23 -3.25 21.94
CA LEU A 719 8.79 -4.60 22.02
C LEU A 719 8.12 -5.50 20.99
N GLY A 720 8.84 -5.78 19.90
CA GLY A 720 8.41 -6.75 18.90
C GLY A 720 8.46 -8.18 19.45
N ALA A 721 7.50 -9.01 19.06
CA ALA A 721 7.44 -10.43 19.37
C ALA A 721 7.92 -11.26 18.16
N PHE A 722 8.50 -12.43 18.40
CA PHE A 722 8.94 -13.30 17.31
C PHE A 722 7.74 -13.87 16.55
N VAL A 723 7.78 -13.82 15.22
CA VAL A 723 6.74 -14.32 14.31
C VAL A 723 7.35 -15.32 13.33
N SER A 724 6.62 -16.38 13.00
CA SER A 724 7.01 -17.39 12.01
C SER A 724 5.79 -18.03 11.34
N GLY A 725 6.01 -18.76 10.24
CA GLY A 725 4.95 -19.38 9.43
C GLY A 725 4.45 -18.50 8.29
N GLU A 726 5.04 -17.32 8.12
CA GLU A 726 4.76 -16.41 7.00
C GLU A 726 5.26 -17.00 5.67
N THR A 727 4.50 -16.78 4.60
CA THR A 727 4.97 -16.98 3.22
C THR A 727 5.28 -15.61 2.65
N ALA A 728 6.57 -15.23 2.59
CA ALA A 728 6.98 -13.84 2.32
C ALA A 728 6.39 -13.21 1.04
N ALA A 729 6.11 -14.03 0.01
CA ALA A 729 5.48 -13.60 -1.24
C ALA A 729 3.98 -13.34 -1.11
N GLU A 730 3.30 -13.97 -0.16
CA GLU A 730 1.84 -13.94 -0.01
C GLU A 730 1.40 -13.08 1.19
N ASN A 731 2.21 -13.04 2.25
CA ASN A 731 1.86 -12.36 3.48
C ASN A 731 3.07 -11.92 4.31
N SER A 732 2.81 -11.01 5.25
CA SER A 732 3.76 -10.60 6.29
C SER A 732 3.00 -10.27 7.57
N VAL A 733 3.53 -10.65 8.73
CA VAL A 733 2.88 -10.48 10.04
C VAL A 733 3.87 -9.98 11.07
N TYR A 734 3.55 -8.85 11.70
CA TYR A 734 4.36 -8.25 12.75
C TYR A 734 3.55 -8.20 14.03
N ALA A 735 4.13 -8.60 15.15
CA ALA A 735 3.46 -8.53 16.45
C ALA A 735 4.31 -7.76 17.46
N SER A 736 3.66 -7.02 18.35
CA SER A 736 4.33 -6.28 19.41
C SER A 736 3.47 -6.16 20.66
N VAL A 737 4.13 -5.79 21.75
CA VAL A 737 3.53 -5.35 23.01
C VAL A 737 4.26 -4.10 23.48
N THR A 738 3.64 -3.31 24.35
CA THR A 738 4.35 -2.24 25.06
C THR A 738 5.11 -2.79 26.28
N ALA A 739 6.07 -2.04 26.81
CA ALA A 739 6.81 -2.38 28.04
C ALA A 739 5.97 -2.34 29.34
N GLU A 740 4.66 -2.15 29.25
CA GLU A 740 3.75 -2.06 30.40
C GLU A 740 3.56 -3.40 31.12
N ARG A 741 3.03 -3.36 32.35
CA ARG A 741 2.83 -4.56 33.17
C ARG A 741 1.76 -5.52 32.59
N ASN A 742 0.79 -4.99 31.84
CA ASN A 742 -0.28 -5.77 31.23
C ASN A 742 -0.63 -5.23 29.83
N PRO A 743 0.31 -5.31 28.87
CA PRO A 743 0.16 -4.63 27.60
C PRO A 743 -0.86 -5.37 26.73
N ASP A 744 -1.59 -4.61 25.93
CA ASP A 744 -2.31 -5.16 24.79
C ASP A 744 -1.29 -5.65 23.75
N MET A 745 -1.67 -6.66 22.97
CA MET A 745 -0.87 -7.11 21.83
C MET A 745 -1.40 -6.48 20.55
N VAL A 746 -0.52 -5.86 19.78
CA VAL A 746 -0.84 -5.30 18.46
C VAL A 746 -0.20 -6.18 17.41
N ILE A 747 -0.98 -6.59 16.41
CA ILE A 747 -0.54 -7.46 15.31
C ILE A 747 -0.90 -6.77 13.99
N VAL A 748 0.10 -6.48 13.16
CA VAL A 748 -0.12 -6.03 11.78
C VAL A 748 -0.04 -7.25 10.86
N VAL A 749 -1.13 -7.53 10.16
CA VAL A 749 -1.25 -8.60 9.16
C VAL A 749 -1.34 -7.96 7.79
N ILE A 750 -0.47 -8.37 6.87
CA ILE A 750 -0.44 -7.90 5.48
C ILE A 750 -0.79 -9.08 4.58
N ASN A 751 -1.88 -8.97 3.83
CA ASN A 751 -2.20 -9.90 2.75
C ASN A 751 -1.74 -9.26 1.42
N LYS A 752 -0.78 -9.89 0.75
CA LYS A 752 -0.19 -9.40 -0.50
C LYS A 752 -0.93 -9.91 -1.75
N THR A 753 -1.80 -10.89 -1.57
CA THR A 753 -2.48 -11.60 -2.66
C THR A 753 -3.80 -10.92 -3.05
N GLU A 754 -4.31 -11.25 -4.24
CA GLU A 754 -5.60 -10.77 -4.75
C GLU A 754 -6.81 -11.56 -4.21
N GLY A 755 -6.59 -12.59 -3.39
CA GLY A 755 -7.64 -13.39 -2.73
C GLY A 755 -7.79 -13.08 -1.25
N VAL A 756 -8.93 -13.46 -0.65
CA VAL A 756 -9.06 -13.44 0.82
C VAL A 756 -8.21 -14.56 1.40
N THR A 757 -7.41 -14.23 2.41
CA THR A 757 -6.56 -15.21 3.08
C THR A 757 -7.07 -15.44 4.50
N PRO A 758 -7.53 -16.66 4.84
CA PRO A 758 -7.84 -17.02 6.22
C PRO A 758 -6.56 -17.16 7.04
N PHE A 759 -6.38 -16.33 8.08
CA PHE A 759 -5.27 -16.42 9.02
C PHE A 759 -5.68 -17.15 10.29
N THR A 760 -4.83 -18.07 10.73
CA THR A 760 -4.85 -18.64 12.09
C THR A 760 -3.58 -18.19 12.82
N LEU A 761 -3.73 -17.28 13.78
CA LEU A 761 -2.65 -16.74 14.59
C LEU A 761 -2.60 -17.49 15.93
N SER A 762 -1.54 -18.26 16.15
CA SER A 762 -1.29 -19.00 17.40
C SER A 762 -0.29 -18.23 18.27
N ILE A 763 -0.73 -17.78 19.44
CA ILE A 763 0.02 -16.83 20.27
C ILE A 763 0.52 -17.51 21.55
N ALA A 764 1.78 -17.92 21.57
CA ALA A 764 2.41 -18.50 22.75
C ALA A 764 2.74 -17.42 23.78
N GLY A 765 2.47 -17.69 25.06
CA GLY A 765 2.84 -16.81 26.17
C GLY A 765 1.93 -15.59 26.36
N PHE A 766 0.83 -15.49 25.61
CA PHE A 766 -0.15 -14.41 25.72
C PHE A 766 -1.56 -14.95 25.57
N ARG A 767 -2.46 -14.59 26.50
CA ARG A 767 -3.89 -14.99 26.44
C ARG A 767 -4.73 -13.77 26.07
N PRO A 768 -5.14 -13.64 24.79
CA PRO A 768 -5.94 -12.51 24.34
C PRO A 768 -7.42 -12.64 24.74
N LYS A 769 -8.06 -11.50 24.99
CA LYS A 769 -9.53 -11.31 24.88
C LYS A 769 -9.89 -11.00 23.42
N THR A 770 -11.19 -11.00 23.11
CA THR A 770 -11.70 -10.45 21.85
C THR A 770 -11.20 -9.01 21.68
N GLY A 771 -10.73 -8.72 20.48
CA GLY A 771 -10.11 -7.46 20.11
C GLY A 771 -10.79 -6.77 18.94
N THR A 772 -10.10 -5.81 18.35
CA THR A 772 -10.55 -5.01 17.22
C THR A 772 -9.52 -5.05 16.11
N ALA A 773 -9.96 -5.13 14.85
CA ALA A 773 -9.14 -4.97 13.66
C ALA A 773 -9.45 -3.64 12.98
N TYR A 774 -8.39 -2.99 12.48
CA TYR A 774 -8.42 -1.79 11.65
C TYR A 774 -7.79 -2.15 10.31
N THR A 775 -8.58 -2.19 9.23
CA THR A 775 -8.16 -2.71 7.93
C THR A 775 -8.15 -1.62 6.87
N VAL A 776 -6.97 -1.42 6.27
CA VAL A 776 -6.73 -0.59 5.10
C VAL A 776 -6.85 -1.47 3.85
N THR A 777 -7.70 -1.03 2.93
CA THR A 777 -7.86 -1.59 1.58
C THR A 777 -7.85 -0.44 0.57
N ASP A 778 -7.84 -0.77 -0.72
CA ASP A 778 -8.03 0.24 -1.77
C ASP A 778 -9.33 1.05 -1.53
N GLY A 779 -9.26 2.36 -1.79
CA GLY A 779 -10.35 3.31 -1.52
C GLY A 779 -10.57 3.71 -0.05
N HIS A 780 -9.90 3.08 0.93
CA HIS A 780 -10.10 3.30 2.37
C HIS A 780 -8.83 3.73 3.11
N PHE A 781 -8.01 4.60 2.50
CA PHE A 781 -6.73 5.05 3.08
C PHE A 781 -6.88 6.04 4.25
N ALA A 782 -7.84 6.95 4.18
CA ALA A 782 -8.02 7.98 5.20
C ALA A 782 -8.65 7.42 6.49
N SER A 783 -9.52 6.42 6.35
CA SER A 783 -10.30 5.82 7.43
C SER A 783 -10.33 4.31 7.25
N PRO A 784 -9.53 3.53 8.00
CA PRO A 784 -9.56 2.08 7.92
C PRO A 784 -10.93 1.54 8.37
N THR A 785 -11.33 0.42 7.78
CA THR A 785 -12.54 -0.30 8.18
C THR A 785 -12.32 -0.99 9.53
N THR A 786 -13.32 -1.00 10.40
CA THR A 786 -13.21 -1.60 11.73
C THR A 786 -14.04 -2.85 11.86
N SER A 787 -13.50 -3.89 12.50
CA SER A 787 -14.22 -5.14 12.75
C SER A 787 -13.79 -5.78 14.07
N ALA A 788 -14.66 -6.60 14.66
CA ALA A 788 -14.33 -7.35 15.88
C ALA A 788 -13.51 -8.60 15.54
N VAL A 789 -12.50 -8.90 16.36
CA VAL A 789 -11.65 -10.09 16.20
C VAL A 789 -11.80 -11.01 17.40
N LYS A 790 -12.29 -12.23 17.17
CA LYS A 790 -12.54 -13.19 18.25
C LYS A 790 -11.28 -13.98 18.59
N ALA A 791 -10.96 -14.02 19.88
CA ALA A 791 -9.94 -14.89 20.45
C ALA A 791 -10.57 -16.11 21.13
N VAL A 792 -9.99 -17.29 20.92
CA VAL A 792 -10.34 -18.52 21.64
C VAL A 792 -9.06 -19.12 22.23
N GLY A 793 -8.90 -18.99 23.55
CA GLY A 793 -7.69 -19.44 24.24
C GLY A 793 -6.47 -18.59 23.86
N GLN A 794 -5.54 -19.18 23.11
CA GLN A 794 -4.34 -18.54 22.58
C GLN A 794 -4.37 -18.43 21.04
N VAL A 795 -5.54 -18.63 20.43
CA VAL A 795 -5.71 -18.63 18.97
C VAL A 795 -6.63 -17.51 18.57
N VAL A 796 -6.23 -16.77 17.54
CA VAL A 796 -7.04 -15.76 16.86
C VAL A 796 -7.21 -16.19 15.41
N LYS A 797 -8.43 -16.09 14.90
CA LYS A 797 -8.73 -16.32 13.48
C LYS A 797 -9.25 -15.03 12.86
N PHE A 798 -8.79 -14.75 11.65
CA PHE A 798 -9.10 -13.52 10.94
C PHE A 798 -9.01 -13.76 9.44
N ASP A 799 -10.00 -13.32 8.68
CA ASP A 799 -9.97 -13.38 7.22
C ASP A 799 -9.47 -12.03 6.70
N ALA A 800 -8.25 -12.01 6.17
CA ALA A 800 -7.66 -10.79 5.63
C ALA A 800 -8.19 -10.53 4.22
N PRO A 801 -8.75 -9.33 3.93
CA PRO A 801 -9.16 -8.96 2.59
C PRO A 801 -8.01 -9.07 1.57
N PRO A 802 -8.30 -9.19 0.27
CA PRO A 802 -7.29 -9.07 -0.78
C PRO A 802 -6.49 -7.79 -0.61
N GLN A 803 -5.18 -7.84 -0.87
CA GLN A 803 -4.27 -6.70 -0.90
C GLN A 803 -4.60 -5.69 0.23
N SER A 804 -4.35 -6.10 1.47
CA SER A 804 -4.78 -5.33 2.64
C SER A 804 -3.73 -5.29 3.73
N VAL A 805 -3.85 -4.27 4.58
CA VAL A 805 -3.09 -4.14 5.83
C VAL A 805 -4.08 -4.05 6.98
N THR A 806 -4.07 -5.04 7.87
CA THR A 806 -4.95 -5.12 9.03
C THR A 806 -4.14 -5.03 10.31
N THR A 807 -4.42 -4.02 11.13
CA THR A 807 -3.89 -3.90 12.49
C THR A 807 -4.90 -4.42 13.49
N ILE A 808 -4.58 -5.53 14.16
CA ILE A 808 -5.39 -6.20 15.17
C ILE A 808 -4.86 -5.83 16.56
N VAL A 809 -5.73 -5.35 17.44
CA VAL A 809 -5.43 -5.07 18.84
C VAL A 809 -6.13 -6.09 19.72
N LEU A 810 -5.37 -6.83 20.52
CA LEU A 810 -5.85 -7.89 21.40
C LEU A 810 -5.58 -7.53 22.86
N PRO A 811 -6.62 -7.22 23.64
CA PRO A 811 -6.45 -6.94 25.06
C PRO A 811 -6.02 -8.17 25.83
N LYS A 812 -5.15 -8.00 26.83
CA LYS A 812 -4.74 -9.13 27.67
C LYS A 812 -5.86 -9.59 28.62
N SER A 813 -5.99 -10.90 28.80
CA SER A 813 -6.99 -11.54 29.69
C SER A 813 -6.83 -11.14 31.15
#